data_AF-A0A8J5S4F8-F1
#
_entry.id   AF-A0A8J5S4F8-F1
#
_cell.length_a   1.000
_cell.length_b   1.000
_cell.length_c   1.000
_cell.angle_alpha   90.00
_cell.angle_beta   90.00
_cell.angle_gamma   90.00
#
_symmetry.space_group_name_H-M   'P 1'
#
loop_
_entity.id
_entity.type
_entity.pdbx_description
1 polymer ?
#
loop_
_entity_poly.entity_id
_entity_poly.type
_entity_poly.pdbx_seq_one_letter_code
_entity_poly.pdbx_strand_id
1 'polypeptide(L)'
;MDTDDLFALLYVLKQNRSEFDVKAITINANQWTDAGHAVNHLYDLLHMMGRDDIPVGVGGDGGISDSGDIGPDVGGYLPLIDQGMSSTAGGCRYRQAIPPGRSGRLDVDTNSGLRRAFLPQGPRRYRPLRQPTAQQVMADAVSAGPTTVFLFGAHTNLALLLMAHPRLKRNIERVYISGGAVRTADPAGNLFTAFATNPFAEFNIFGDPFAAYQVIHSGIPITMIPLDATNTIPVTEEFISEFRQRQLTYEAQYCFLSLDQVLMRLRGRSNGHGSTTSYYMWDSFAAGVALSSMRNGEIDGGNDFAELEYMNITVVTSNKPYGERDGSNPFFDGRASPRFGLKEGGVHSGHVQTGIRDSFCLIPGSNRGRCEDGYTREVSGPEGVRVRVATRAKPNTNKNSSLDREFFKSFLEVLNRPEQTGLFSIKTQFPYYREVLYKPVFGNGSKGKPVIFDMDMSPGDYVSLIYLLKAPREAIDLKGVFVNGNGWANIASIDIVYDILHMMGRDDIPVGLGNTTALGTPTLGCNNSYAIPHGSGGFIDSDTLYGLARSLPRSPRRYAPESTDHPESRQPLAFEVWQSVRKQLDPGEQITVLTNGPLTNLANISLSDRDASSVIERVYVVGVLIKDGGDENGDVFTVPSTKHAEFNMFLDPLAAKTVLESDLKITLIPLTVQRKATFEDVLAALEDIPHTRESKFVNELLSLLQDLQRRRKLYHHLVTIIHISSFFSL
;
A
#
# COMPACT_ATOMS: atom_id res chain seq x y z
N MET A 1 -6.09 -0.29 -3.35
CA MET A 1 -7.15 0.55 -3.91
C MET A 1 -6.59 1.95 -3.98
N ASP A 2 -6.18 2.33 -5.17
CA ASP A 2 -5.85 3.73 -5.46
C ASP A 2 -7.14 4.52 -5.76
N THR A 3 -6.99 5.66 -6.42
CA THR A 3 -8.08 6.61 -6.63
C THR A 3 -9.00 6.18 -7.78
N ASP A 4 -8.47 5.64 -8.86
CA ASP A 4 -9.26 5.18 -10.00
C ASP A 4 -9.93 3.83 -9.75
N ASP A 5 -9.29 2.92 -8.98
CA ASP A 5 -9.94 1.72 -8.44
C ASP A 5 -11.24 2.08 -7.70
N LEU A 6 -11.16 3.08 -6.81
CA LEU A 6 -12.26 3.57 -5.99
C LEU A 6 -13.42 4.06 -6.87
N PHE A 7 -13.10 4.85 -7.90
CA PHE A 7 -14.07 5.41 -8.82
C PHE A 7 -14.75 4.32 -9.65
N ALA A 8 -13.97 3.33 -10.11
CA ALA A 8 -14.48 2.20 -10.86
C ALA A 8 -15.46 1.38 -10.01
N LEU A 9 -15.09 1.09 -8.76
CA LEU A 9 -15.95 0.35 -7.84
C LEU A 9 -17.28 1.08 -7.59
N LEU A 10 -17.25 2.37 -7.28
CA LEU A 10 -18.47 3.15 -7.05
C LEU A 10 -19.32 3.25 -8.32
N TYR A 11 -18.70 3.42 -9.49
CA TYR A 11 -19.41 3.42 -10.77
C TYR A 11 -20.12 2.08 -11.05
N VAL A 12 -19.50 0.95 -10.70
CA VAL A 12 -20.10 -0.39 -10.84
C VAL A 12 -21.22 -0.60 -9.80
N LEU A 13 -20.99 -0.26 -8.53
CA LEU A 13 -21.99 -0.43 -7.46
C LEU A 13 -23.24 0.44 -7.65
N LYS A 14 -23.12 1.53 -8.42
CA LYS A 14 -24.22 2.42 -8.80
C LYS A 14 -25.07 1.91 -9.97
N GLN A 15 -24.63 0.84 -10.64
CA GLN A 15 -25.44 0.25 -11.71
C GLN A 15 -26.68 -0.46 -11.16
N ASN A 16 -27.64 -0.70 -12.04
CA ASN A 16 -28.83 -1.48 -11.72
C ASN A 16 -28.44 -2.92 -11.35
N ARG A 17 -28.77 -3.35 -10.14
CA ARG A 17 -28.40 -4.69 -9.62
C ARG A 17 -29.04 -5.84 -10.39
N SER A 18 -30.18 -5.60 -11.05
CA SER A 18 -30.81 -6.60 -11.91
C SER A 18 -30.06 -6.82 -13.22
N GLU A 19 -29.21 -5.87 -13.62
CA GLU A 19 -28.33 -5.98 -14.79
C GLU A 19 -26.92 -6.43 -14.39
N PHE A 20 -26.40 -5.86 -13.29
CA PHE A 20 -25.04 -6.10 -12.83
C PHE A 20 -25.02 -6.40 -11.34
N ASP A 21 -24.68 -7.63 -11.00
CA ASP A 21 -24.54 -8.06 -9.61
C ASP A 21 -23.08 -8.39 -9.30
N VAL A 22 -22.46 -7.51 -8.50
CA VAL A 22 -21.09 -7.74 -8.02
C VAL A 22 -21.11 -8.88 -7.01
N LYS A 23 -20.56 -10.03 -7.43
CA LYS A 23 -20.55 -11.26 -6.61
C LYS A 23 -19.43 -11.31 -5.58
N ALA A 24 -18.31 -10.66 -5.86
CA ALA A 24 -17.12 -10.68 -5.02
C ALA A 24 -16.18 -9.54 -5.40
N ILE A 25 -15.35 -9.12 -4.46
CA ILE A 25 -14.24 -8.20 -4.71
C ILE A 25 -12.96 -8.84 -4.16
N THR A 26 -11.87 -8.79 -4.93
CA THR A 26 -10.57 -9.24 -4.45
C THR A 26 -9.53 -8.15 -4.57
N ILE A 27 -8.67 -8.03 -3.55
CA ILE A 27 -7.54 -7.10 -3.54
C ILE A 27 -6.27 -7.83 -3.98
N ASN A 28 -5.55 -7.23 -4.91
CA ASN A 28 -4.16 -7.58 -5.19
C ASN A 28 -3.24 -6.66 -4.37
N ALA A 29 -2.51 -7.23 -3.42
CA ALA A 29 -1.60 -6.52 -2.52
C ALA A 29 -0.15 -6.48 -3.06
N ASN A 30 0.13 -7.08 -4.22
CA ASN A 30 1.42 -7.03 -4.92
C ASN A 30 1.77 -5.60 -5.41
N GLN A 31 0.79 -4.69 -5.46
CA GLN A 31 0.97 -3.33 -5.99
C GLN A 31 0.83 -2.25 -4.91
N TRP A 32 -0.03 -1.26 -5.15
CA TRP A 32 -0.12 0.03 -4.47
C TRP A 32 -0.42 -0.02 -2.97
N THR A 33 -1.01 -1.10 -2.49
CA THR A 33 -1.82 -1.07 -1.27
C THR A 33 -1.38 -2.10 -0.24
N ASP A 34 -1.56 -1.75 1.03
CA ASP A 34 -1.42 -2.67 2.16
C ASP A 34 -2.76 -3.37 2.41
N ALA A 35 -2.73 -4.66 2.74
CA ALA A 35 -3.92 -5.49 2.79
C ALA A 35 -4.93 -5.02 3.84
N GLY A 36 -4.50 -4.78 5.08
CA GLY A 36 -5.40 -4.35 6.15
C GLY A 36 -6.03 -2.98 5.89
N HIS A 37 -5.29 -2.06 5.27
CA HIS A 37 -5.80 -0.77 4.82
C HIS A 37 -6.86 -0.94 3.73
N ALA A 38 -6.53 -1.64 2.66
CA ALA A 38 -7.40 -1.83 1.50
C ALA A 38 -8.70 -2.54 1.89
N VAL A 39 -8.63 -3.59 2.71
CA VAL A 39 -9.81 -4.34 3.15
C VAL A 39 -10.71 -3.46 4.01
N ASN A 40 -10.15 -2.73 4.97
CA ASN A 40 -10.95 -1.85 5.82
C ASN A 40 -11.58 -0.69 5.04
N HIS A 41 -10.90 -0.19 4.00
CA HIS A 41 -11.44 0.81 3.08
C HIS A 41 -12.62 0.25 2.28
N LEU A 42 -12.47 -0.95 1.69
CA LEU A 42 -13.57 -1.66 1.03
C LEU A 42 -14.75 -1.91 1.97
N TYR A 43 -14.51 -2.32 3.21
CA TYR A 43 -15.59 -2.54 4.18
C TYR A 43 -16.36 -1.27 4.50
N ASP A 44 -15.69 -0.13 4.61
CA ASP A 44 -16.37 1.14 4.87
C ASP A 44 -17.16 1.64 3.65
N LEU A 45 -16.63 1.43 2.43
CA LEU A 45 -17.34 1.70 1.18
C LEU A 45 -18.57 0.80 0.99
N LEU A 46 -18.40 -0.51 1.17
CA LEU A 46 -19.48 -1.48 1.06
C LEU A 46 -20.54 -1.21 2.12
N HIS A 47 -20.13 -0.87 3.34
CA HIS A 47 -21.07 -0.45 4.38
C HIS A 47 -21.84 0.79 3.93
N MET A 48 -21.16 1.85 3.48
CA MET A 48 -21.79 3.06 2.95
C MET A 48 -22.85 2.74 1.87
N MET A 49 -22.53 1.84 0.95
CA MET A 49 -23.41 1.43 -0.15
C MET A 49 -24.49 0.41 0.24
N GLY A 50 -24.54 -0.03 1.50
CA GLY A 50 -25.44 -1.09 1.96
C GLY A 50 -25.18 -2.43 1.28
N ARG A 51 -23.91 -2.71 1.02
CA ARG A 51 -23.39 -3.90 0.31
C ARG A 51 -22.46 -4.75 1.16
N ASP A 52 -22.74 -4.83 2.47
CA ASP A 52 -22.01 -5.71 3.38
C ASP A 52 -22.14 -7.21 3.00
N ASP A 53 -23.07 -7.56 2.09
CA ASP A 53 -23.24 -8.89 1.50
C ASP A 53 -22.08 -9.32 0.59
N ILE A 54 -21.33 -8.37 0.02
CA ILE A 54 -20.27 -8.70 -0.94
C ILE A 54 -19.05 -9.30 -0.21
N PRO A 55 -18.63 -10.53 -0.53
CA PRO A 55 -17.40 -11.11 0.01
C PRO A 55 -16.18 -10.37 -0.53
N VAL A 56 -15.20 -10.17 0.36
CA VAL A 56 -13.93 -9.50 0.04
C VAL A 56 -12.79 -10.46 0.31
N GLY A 57 -11.98 -10.74 -0.69
CA GLY A 57 -10.76 -11.53 -0.57
C GLY A 57 -9.52 -10.64 -0.65
N VAL A 58 -8.46 -10.95 0.09
CA VAL A 58 -7.16 -10.30 -0.10
C VAL A 58 -6.05 -11.33 -0.04
N GLY A 59 -5.11 -11.22 -0.97
CA GLY A 59 -3.87 -12.00 -0.95
C GLY A 59 -4.06 -13.49 -0.64
N GLY A 60 -3.02 -14.08 -0.09
CA GLY A 60 -2.98 -15.45 0.36
C GLY A 60 -1.55 -15.86 0.75
N ASP A 61 -1.40 -16.43 1.94
CA ASP A 61 -0.10 -16.78 2.53
C ASP A 61 0.39 -18.17 2.11
N GLY A 62 -0.38 -18.86 1.25
CA GLY A 62 0.09 -20.00 0.51
C GLY A 62 1.31 -19.64 -0.33
N GLY A 63 2.17 -20.62 -0.56
CA GLY A 63 3.37 -20.47 -1.37
C GLY A 63 3.32 -21.27 -2.66
N ILE A 64 4.32 -21.05 -3.51
CA ILE A 64 4.59 -21.92 -4.64
C ILE A 64 5.85 -22.72 -4.33
N SER A 65 5.78 -24.04 -4.47
CA SER A 65 6.89 -24.95 -4.24
C SER A 65 7.99 -24.79 -5.28
N ASP A 66 9.16 -25.36 -4.97
CA ASP A 66 10.24 -25.40 -5.94
C ASP A 66 9.90 -26.20 -7.20
N SER A 67 9.06 -27.22 -7.08
CA SER A 67 8.51 -27.97 -8.21
C SER A 67 7.42 -27.21 -8.99
N GLY A 68 6.98 -26.04 -8.50
CA GLY A 68 5.91 -25.25 -9.12
C GLY A 68 4.51 -25.64 -8.65
N ASP A 69 4.39 -26.47 -7.61
CA ASP A 69 3.11 -26.83 -7.02
C ASP A 69 2.55 -25.63 -6.25
N ILE A 70 1.30 -25.31 -6.52
CA ILE A 70 0.62 -24.19 -5.90
C ILE A 70 -0.03 -24.65 -4.60
N GLY A 71 0.40 -24.08 -3.47
CA GLY A 71 -0.20 -24.34 -2.18
C GLY A 71 -1.63 -23.81 -2.07
N PRO A 72 -2.42 -24.29 -1.10
CA PRO A 72 -3.71 -23.71 -0.80
C PRO A 72 -3.55 -22.28 -0.29
N ASP A 73 -4.57 -21.47 -0.50
CA ASP A 73 -4.65 -20.09 0.02
C ASP A 73 -3.49 -19.21 -0.45
N VAL A 74 -2.97 -19.47 -1.65
CA VAL A 74 -1.97 -18.62 -2.30
C VAL A 74 -2.66 -17.37 -2.87
N GLY A 75 -1.99 -16.21 -2.87
CA GLY A 75 -2.59 -15.02 -3.46
C GLY A 75 -1.60 -13.92 -3.79
N GLY A 76 -2.13 -12.83 -4.34
CA GLY A 76 -1.37 -11.71 -4.88
C GLY A 76 -0.76 -10.80 -3.81
N TYR A 77 0.05 -11.34 -2.91
CA TYR A 77 0.97 -10.54 -2.10
C TYR A 77 2.29 -10.25 -2.83
N LEU A 78 2.69 -11.15 -3.73
CA LEU A 78 3.94 -11.12 -4.48
C LEU A 78 3.67 -11.52 -5.93
N PRO A 79 4.49 -11.10 -6.91
CA PRO A 79 4.35 -11.58 -8.27
C PRO A 79 4.76 -13.06 -8.34
N LEU A 80 4.27 -13.79 -9.35
CA LEU A 80 4.56 -15.24 -9.49
C LEU A 80 6.05 -15.58 -9.42
N ILE A 81 6.93 -14.72 -9.95
CA ILE A 81 8.37 -14.94 -10.01
C ILE A 81 9.06 -14.87 -8.65
N ASP A 82 8.48 -14.14 -7.71
CA ASP A 82 9.03 -13.90 -6.37
C ASP A 82 8.34 -14.74 -5.28
N GLN A 83 7.38 -15.60 -5.67
CA GLN A 83 6.67 -16.47 -4.74
C GLN A 83 7.47 -17.72 -4.34
N GLY A 84 7.42 -18.08 -3.05
CA GLY A 84 8.04 -19.28 -2.48
C GLY A 84 7.21 -19.87 -1.33
N MET A 85 7.59 -21.07 -0.86
CA MET A 85 6.86 -21.80 0.21
C MET A 85 7.00 -21.23 1.62
N SER A 86 8.07 -20.48 1.87
CA SER A 86 8.51 -20.12 3.21
C SER A 86 8.46 -18.62 3.50
N SER A 87 7.88 -17.80 2.63
CA SER A 87 7.97 -16.36 2.78
C SER A 87 6.93 -15.57 1.98
N THR A 88 6.29 -14.59 2.62
CA THR A 88 5.61 -13.46 1.95
C THR A 88 6.55 -12.26 1.78
N ALA A 89 7.84 -12.46 2.04
CA ALA A 89 8.94 -11.61 1.61
C ALA A 89 9.44 -12.22 0.30
N GLY A 90 9.21 -11.53 -0.81
CA GLY A 90 9.67 -11.89 -2.14
C GLY A 90 10.42 -10.72 -2.77
N GLY A 91 11.20 -10.99 -3.82
CA GLY A 91 11.93 -9.95 -4.53
C GLY A 91 11.11 -8.67 -4.75
N CYS A 92 11.76 -7.54 -4.59
CA CYS A 92 11.20 -6.20 -4.80
C CYS A 92 11.11 -5.82 -6.28
N ARG A 93 11.52 -6.72 -7.16
CA ARG A 93 11.83 -6.52 -8.58
C ARG A 93 10.90 -5.55 -9.31
N TYR A 94 9.63 -5.91 -9.43
CA TYR A 94 8.62 -5.09 -10.09
C TYR A 94 8.03 -4.03 -9.14
N ARG A 95 7.91 -4.35 -7.85
CA ARG A 95 7.32 -3.46 -6.84
C ARG A 95 8.10 -2.15 -6.65
N GLN A 96 9.41 -2.14 -6.95
CA GLN A 96 10.20 -0.91 -6.94
C GLN A 96 9.66 0.17 -7.89
N ALA A 97 8.84 -0.20 -8.89
CA ALA A 97 8.13 0.73 -9.75
C ALA A 97 7.21 1.69 -8.99
N ILE A 98 6.86 1.37 -7.73
CA ILE A 98 6.01 2.19 -6.86
C ILE A 98 6.91 3.05 -5.97
N PRO A 99 6.90 4.39 -6.12
CA PRO A 99 7.62 5.25 -5.21
C PRO A 99 7.02 5.15 -3.79
N PRO A 100 7.84 5.05 -2.73
CA PRO A 100 7.33 5.05 -1.36
C PRO A 100 6.84 6.43 -0.90
N GLY A 101 7.25 7.50 -1.59
CA GLY A 101 6.87 8.89 -1.32
C GLY A 101 6.09 9.51 -2.47
N ARG A 102 6.46 10.74 -2.85
CA ARG A 102 5.75 11.58 -3.84
C ARG A 102 5.28 10.78 -5.06
N SER A 103 4.01 10.95 -5.43
CA SER A 103 3.21 10.25 -6.46
C SER A 103 2.77 8.82 -6.17
N GLY A 104 3.53 8.07 -5.36
CA GLY A 104 3.37 6.62 -5.31
C GLY A 104 2.32 6.17 -4.28
N ARG A 105 2.79 5.49 -3.23
CA ARG A 105 1.95 5.13 -2.06
C ARG A 105 1.19 6.31 -1.47
N LEU A 106 1.72 7.54 -1.63
CA LEU A 106 1.08 8.76 -1.18
C LEU A 106 -0.39 8.91 -1.63
N ASP A 107 -0.74 8.41 -2.82
CA ASP A 107 -2.14 8.45 -3.33
C ASP A 107 -3.05 7.56 -2.49
N VAL A 108 -2.61 6.34 -2.21
CA VAL A 108 -3.32 5.39 -1.34
C VAL A 108 -3.39 5.90 0.09
N ASP A 109 -2.30 6.46 0.60
CA ASP A 109 -2.22 7.00 1.96
C ASP A 109 -3.16 8.20 2.14
N THR A 110 -3.29 9.03 1.10
CA THR A 110 -4.27 10.12 1.05
C THR A 110 -5.69 9.57 1.12
N ASN A 111 -6.01 8.54 0.34
CA ASN A 111 -7.32 7.89 0.38
C ASN A 111 -7.61 7.25 1.75
N SER A 112 -6.59 6.77 2.47
CA SER A 112 -6.74 6.31 3.86
C SER A 112 -7.18 7.44 4.79
N GLY A 113 -6.51 8.59 4.75
CA GLY A 113 -6.90 9.76 5.55
C GLY A 113 -8.33 10.25 5.22
N LEU A 114 -8.68 10.31 3.93
CA LEU A 114 -10.02 10.68 3.46
C LEU A 114 -11.10 9.68 3.89
N ARG A 115 -10.81 8.38 3.81
CA ARG A 115 -11.70 7.31 4.26
C ARG A 115 -12.12 7.55 5.72
N ARG A 116 -11.16 7.84 6.61
CA ARG A 116 -11.47 8.03 8.04
C ARG A 116 -12.34 9.25 8.31
N ALA A 117 -12.15 10.32 7.55
CA ALA A 117 -12.90 11.57 7.67
C ALA A 117 -14.31 11.49 7.04
N PHE A 118 -14.47 10.72 5.97
CA PHE A 118 -15.69 10.74 5.16
C PHE A 118 -16.56 9.49 5.34
N LEU A 119 -15.95 8.30 5.29
CA LEU A 119 -16.71 7.05 5.19
C LEU A 119 -17.22 6.56 6.56
N PRO A 120 -18.47 6.06 6.61
CA PRO A 120 -19.02 5.44 7.82
C PRO A 120 -18.24 4.17 8.19
N GLN A 121 -18.20 3.84 9.48
CA GLN A 121 -17.57 2.61 9.96
C GLN A 121 -18.58 1.47 10.03
N GLY A 122 -18.46 0.48 9.15
CA GLY A 122 -19.27 -0.74 9.22
C GLY A 122 -18.85 -1.72 10.33
N PRO A 123 -19.65 -2.77 10.60
CA PRO A 123 -19.34 -3.79 11.61
C PRO A 123 -18.22 -4.76 11.18
N ARG A 124 -18.00 -4.91 9.87
CA ARG A 124 -16.91 -5.71 9.31
C ARG A 124 -15.57 -5.07 9.65
N ARG A 125 -14.56 -5.90 9.91
CA ARG A 125 -13.18 -5.45 10.16
C ARG A 125 -12.20 -6.44 9.58
N TYR A 126 -11.08 -5.93 9.09
CA TYR A 126 -9.96 -6.78 8.74
C TYR A 126 -9.49 -7.55 9.99
N ARG A 127 -9.16 -8.82 9.81
CA ARG A 127 -8.52 -9.65 10.84
C ARG A 127 -7.45 -10.48 10.15
N PRO A 128 -6.16 -10.30 10.49
CA PRO A 128 -5.11 -11.15 9.94
C PRO A 128 -5.48 -12.63 10.05
N LEU A 129 -5.21 -13.40 8.99
CA LEU A 129 -5.47 -14.84 8.84
C LEU A 129 -6.92 -15.33 8.93
N ARG A 130 -7.86 -14.49 9.38
CA ARG A 130 -9.30 -14.77 9.33
C ARG A 130 -9.99 -14.06 8.19
N GLN A 131 -9.31 -13.11 7.56
CA GLN A 131 -9.74 -12.50 6.33
C GLN A 131 -9.72 -13.56 5.22
N PRO A 132 -10.84 -13.77 4.49
CA PRO A 132 -10.86 -14.66 3.33
C PRO A 132 -9.76 -14.30 2.32
N THR A 133 -9.12 -15.33 1.75
CA THR A 133 -8.09 -15.11 0.73
C THR A 133 -8.71 -14.74 -0.61
N ALA A 134 -7.95 -14.07 -1.47
CA ALA A 134 -8.40 -13.77 -2.82
C ALA A 134 -8.75 -15.06 -3.57
N GLN A 135 -7.92 -16.10 -3.44
CA GLN A 135 -8.16 -17.40 -4.07
C GLN A 135 -9.46 -18.05 -3.60
N GLN A 136 -9.72 -18.10 -2.28
CA GLN A 136 -10.97 -18.63 -1.72
C GLN A 136 -12.19 -17.90 -2.28
N VAL A 137 -12.19 -16.56 -2.19
CA VAL A 137 -13.32 -15.73 -2.61
C VAL A 137 -13.60 -15.86 -4.12
N MET A 138 -12.56 -15.89 -4.96
CA MET A 138 -12.75 -16.11 -6.39
C MET A 138 -13.22 -17.53 -6.70
N ALA A 139 -12.68 -18.55 -6.03
CA ALA A 139 -13.09 -19.94 -6.25
C ALA A 139 -14.57 -20.13 -5.90
N ASP A 140 -15.01 -19.59 -4.77
CA ASP A 140 -16.41 -19.65 -4.33
C ASP A 140 -17.32 -18.91 -5.33
N ALA A 141 -16.96 -17.69 -5.73
CA ALA A 141 -17.76 -16.90 -6.67
C ALA A 141 -17.87 -17.57 -8.06
N VAL A 142 -16.74 -18.01 -8.63
CA VAL A 142 -16.69 -18.60 -9.98
C VAL A 142 -17.27 -20.01 -9.99
N SER A 143 -17.18 -20.77 -8.90
CA SER A 143 -17.79 -22.10 -8.81
C SER A 143 -19.32 -22.04 -8.72
N ALA A 144 -19.88 -20.94 -8.17
CA ALA A 144 -21.32 -20.75 -8.04
C ALA A 144 -22.05 -20.53 -9.38
N GLY A 145 -21.34 -20.08 -10.43
CA GLY A 145 -21.94 -19.94 -11.76
C GLY A 145 -21.09 -19.16 -12.76
N PRO A 146 -21.61 -18.96 -13.99
CA PRO A 146 -20.97 -18.14 -15.00
C PRO A 146 -20.65 -16.74 -14.46
N THR A 147 -19.41 -16.30 -14.64
CA THR A 147 -18.88 -15.07 -14.05
C THR A 147 -18.06 -14.30 -15.08
N THR A 148 -18.28 -12.99 -15.16
CA THR A 148 -17.39 -12.06 -15.86
C THR A 148 -16.44 -11.43 -14.85
N VAL A 149 -15.14 -11.36 -15.18
CA VAL A 149 -14.09 -10.86 -14.27
C VAL A 149 -13.54 -9.54 -14.78
N PHE A 150 -13.48 -8.53 -13.90
CA PHE A 150 -12.79 -7.26 -14.18
C PHE A 150 -11.45 -7.27 -13.45
N LEU A 151 -10.37 -6.95 -14.16
CA LEU A 151 -9.02 -6.84 -13.64
C LEU A 151 -8.54 -5.39 -13.74
N PHE A 152 -8.51 -4.72 -12.60
CA PHE A 152 -8.06 -3.33 -12.44
C PHE A 152 -6.66 -3.22 -11.81
N GLY A 153 -6.11 -4.34 -11.35
CA GLY A 153 -4.74 -4.43 -10.86
C GLY A 153 -3.99 -5.58 -11.52
N ALA A 154 -2.80 -5.89 -10.99
CA ALA A 154 -1.99 -7.00 -11.46
C ALA A 154 -2.76 -8.33 -11.49
N HIS A 155 -2.44 -9.16 -12.47
CA HIS A 155 -3.22 -10.37 -12.78
C HIS A 155 -2.93 -11.57 -11.87
N THR A 156 -2.07 -11.40 -10.86
CA THR A 156 -1.58 -12.47 -9.98
C THR A 156 -2.71 -13.33 -9.38
N ASN A 157 -3.73 -12.69 -8.79
CA ASN A 157 -4.87 -13.37 -8.19
C ASN A 157 -5.56 -14.32 -9.19
N LEU A 158 -5.94 -13.81 -10.36
CA LEU A 158 -6.63 -14.63 -11.36
C LEU A 158 -5.72 -15.72 -11.94
N ALA A 159 -4.44 -15.42 -12.20
CA ALA A 159 -3.50 -16.43 -12.67
C ALA A 159 -3.38 -17.60 -11.68
N LEU A 160 -3.22 -17.30 -10.38
CA LEU A 160 -3.17 -18.32 -9.32
C LEU A 160 -4.46 -19.14 -9.23
N LEU A 161 -5.64 -18.52 -9.37
CA LEU A 161 -6.92 -19.23 -9.44
C LEU A 161 -6.93 -20.21 -10.62
N LEU A 162 -6.57 -19.76 -11.81
CA LEU A 162 -6.61 -20.56 -13.03
C LEU A 162 -5.61 -21.73 -12.97
N MET A 163 -4.45 -21.51 -12.38
CA MET A 163 -3.42 -22.53 -12.24
C MET A 163 -3.77 -23.56 -11.16
N ALA A 164 -4.33 -23.12 -10.01
CA ALA A 164 -4.72 -24.02 -8.93
C ALA A 164 -6.04 -24.75 -9.20
N HIS A 165 -6.98 -24.11 -9.92
CA HIS A 165 -8.32 -24.62 -10.20
C HIS A 165 -8.65 -24.55 -11.71
N PRO A 166 -7.92 -25.26 -12.58
CA PRO A 166 -8.05 -25.13 -14.04
C PRO A 166 -9.46 -25.46 -14.56
N ARG A 167 -10.23 -26.26 -13.83
CA ARG A 167 -11.63 -26.58 -14.17
C ARG A 167 -12.56 -25.38 -14.04
N LEU A 168 -12.26 -24.41 -13.18
CA LEU A 168 -13.08 -23.21 -12.96
C LEU A 168 -13.00 -22.23 -14.13
N LYS A 169 -11.95 -22.31 -14.96
CA LYS A 169 -11.80 -21.53 -16.19
C LYS A 169 -13.08 -21.54 -17.05
N ARG A 170 -13.77 -22.68 -17.15
CA ARG A 170 -14.98 -22.85 -17.97
C ARG A 170 -16.19 -22.04 -17.48
N ASN A 171 -16.16 -21.60 -16.23
CA ASN A 171 -17.21 -20.78 -15.64
C ASN A 171 -16.91 -19.28 -15.81
N ILE A 172 -15.73 -18.92 -16.32
CA ILE A 172 -15.41 -17.52 -16.60
C ILE A 172 -15.81 -17.22 -18.05
N GLU A 173 -16.83 -16.39 -18.21
CA GLU A 173 -17.37 -16.04 -19.53
C GLU A 173 -16.44 -15.10 -20.28
N ARG A 174 -15.90 -14.12 -19.56
CA ARG A 174 -15.00 -13.10 -20.09
C ARG A 174 -14.14 -12.48 -19.00
N VAL A 175 -12.97 -11.98 -19.41
CA VAL A 175 -12.13 -11.08 -18.62
C VAL A 175 -12.03 -9.71 -19.31
N TYR A 176 -12.25 -8.65 -18.54
CA TYR A 176 -11.95 -7.27 -18.92
C TYR A 176 -10.71 -6.80 -18.19
N ILE A 177 -9.72 -6.28 -18.92
CA ILE A 177 -8.41 -5.90 -18.39
C ILE A 177 -8.24 -4.38 -18.54
N SER A 178 -8.02 -3.68 -17.44
CA SER A 178 -7.43 -2.33 -17.43
C SER A 178 -5.92 -2.48 -17.38
N GLY A 179 -5.27 -2.30 -18.53
CA GLY A 179 -3.82 -2.47 -18.61
C GLY A 179 -3.30 -2.82 -20.00
N GLY A 180 -1.98 -2.75 -20.12
CA GLY A 180 -1.25 -2.87 -21.38
C GLY A 180 -1.04 -1.55 -22.12
N ALA A 181 -0.08 -1.55 -23.03
CA ALA A 181 0.24 -0.49 -23.98
C ALA A 181 0.67 -1.17 -25.28
N VAL A 182 -0.13 -1.08 -26.34
CA VAL A 182 0.04 -1.92 -27.55
C VAL A 182 0.68 -1.15 -28.69
N ARG A 183 0.00 -0.11 -29.18
CA ARG A 183 0.37 0.75 -30.32
C ARG A 183 0.57 2.21 -29.90
N THR A 184 0.68 2.49 -28.60
CA THR A 184 1.02 3.82 -28.06
C THR A 184 2.34 4.34 -28.63
N ALA A 185 2.41 5.64 -28.91
CA ALA A 185 3.63 6.26 -29.44
C ALA A 185 4.80 6.15 -28.45
N ASP A 186 6.03 5.96 -28.94
CA ASP A 186 7.24 5.75 -28.14
C ASP A 186 7.71 7.04 -27.43
N PRO A 187 7.95 7.03 -26.09
CA PRO A 187 7.77 5.92 -25.15
C PRO A 187 6.32 5.73 -24.65
N ALA A 188 5.96 4.47 -24.43
CA ALA A 188 4.59 3.96 -24.41
C ALA A 188 4.03 3.58 -23.01
N GLY A 189 4.90 3.36 -22.03
CA GLY A 189 4.54 2.89 -20.69
C GLY A 189 4.17 3.99 -19.70
N ASN A 190 3.75 3.60 -18.49
CA ASN A 190 3.37 4.52 -17.40
C ASN A 190 4.04 4.20 -16.05
N LEU A 191 5.16 3.46 -16.04
CA LEU A 191 5.90 3.16 -14.81
C LEU A 191 6.41 4.45 -14.15
N PHE A 192 6.37 4.54 -12.82
CA PHE A 192 6.74 5.77 -12.11
C PHE A 192 8.26 5.90 -11.92
N THR A 193 8.92 4.89 -11.36
CA THR A 193 10.37 4.93 -11.02
C THR A 193 11.22 4.09 -11.96
N ALA A 194 10.61 3.18 -12.73
CA ALA A 194 11.30 2.26 -13.64
C ALA A 194 11.23 2.69 -15.11
N PHE A 195 10.61 3.82 -15.44
CA PHE A 195 10.44 4.27 -16.82
C PHE A 195 11.77 4.40 -17.58
N ALA A 196 12.83 4.83 -16.90
CA ALA A 196 14.16 5.00 -17.49
C ALA A 196 14.82 3.66 -17.87
N THR A 197 14.41 2.53 -17.28
CA THR A 197 14.93 1.19 -17.59
C THR A 197 13.95 0.36 -18.45
N ASN A 198 12.65 0.59 -18.28
CA ASN A 198 11.58 -0.07 -19.00
C ASN A 198 10.50 0.95 -19.43
N PRO A 199 10.64 1.53 -20.63
CA PRO A 199 9.73 2.56 -21.13
C PRO A 199 8.48 2.00 -21.83
N PHE A 200 8.33 0.68 -21.94
CA PHE A 200 7.30 0.03 -22.74
C PHE A 200 6.15 -0.55 -21.92
N ALA A 201 6.39 -0.81 -20.64
CA ALA A 201 5.42 -1.52 -19.82
C ALA A 201 4.34 -0.61 -19.25
N GLU A 202 3.12 -1.13 -19.25
CA GLU A 202 2.04 -0.60 -18.43
C GLU A 202 2.11 -1.21 -17.02
N PHE A 203 1.78 -0.41 -16.01
CA PHE A 203 1.97 -0.69 -14.60
C PHE A 203 1.32 -2.00 -14.10
N ASN A 204 0.08 -2.29 -14.48
CA ASN A 204 -0.62 -3.51 -14.09
C ASN A 204 0.00 -4.77 -14.70
N ILE A 205 0.41 -4.70 -15.97
CA ILE A 205 1.12 -5.82 -16.61
C ILE A 205 2.54 -5.96 -16.03
N PHE A 206 3.25 -4.86 -15.78
CA PHE A 206 4.58 -4.87 -15.17
C PHE A 206 4.58 -5.40 -13.74
N GLY A 207 3.50 -5.19 -12.98
CA GLY A 207 3.37 -5.68 -11.61
C GLY A 207 3.48 -7.20 -11.49
N ASP A 208 3.08 -7.95 -12.52
CA ASP A 208 3.32 -9.39 -12.64
C ASP A 208 3.21 -9.86 -14.11
N PRO A 209 4.29 -9.74 -14.92
CA PRO A 209 4.25 -10.04 -16.34
C PRO A 209 3.91 -11.50 -16.63
N PHE A 210 4.37 -12.41 -15.77
CA PHE A 210 4.11 -13.83 -15.90
C PHE A 210 2.65 -14.16 -15.60
N ALA A 211 2.04 -13.57 -14.56
CA ALA A 211 0.61 -13.73 -14.33
C ALA A 211 -0.22 -13.15 -15.48
N ALA A 212 0.17 -11.99 -15.99
CA ALA A 212 -0.51 -11.38 -17.12
C ALA A 212 -0.45 -12.27 -18.37
N TYR A 213 0.70 -12.88 -18.63
CA TYR A 213 0.82 -13.89 -19.69
C TYR A 213 -0.12 -15.08 -19.46
N GLN A 214 -0.14 -15.66 -18.26
CA GLN A 214 -1.02 -16.79 -17.92
C GLN A 214 -2.50 -16.47 -18.11
N VAL A 215 -2.93 -15.26 -17.72
CA VAL A 215 -4.32 -14.82 -17.92
C VAL A 215 -4.61 -14.58 -19.40
N ILE A 216 -3.74 -13.86 -20.11
CA ILE A 216 -3.97 -13.54 -21.52
C ILE A 216 -4.00 -14.79 -22.40
N HIS A 217 -3.07 -15.72 -22.15
CA HIS A 217 -3.00 -17.02 -22.83
C HIS A 217 -3.90 -18.09 -22.23
N SER A 218 -4.76 -17.73 -21.27
CA SER A 218 -5.64 -18.70 -20.61
C SER A 218 -6.59 -19.36 -21.60
N GLY A 219 -6.96 -18.69 -22.70
CA GLY A 219 -8.00 -19.11 -23.64
C GLY A 219 -9.42 -18.73 -23.18
N ILE A 220 -9.56 -17.93 -22.12
CA ILE A 220 -10.81 -17.21 -21.81
C ILE A 220 -10.93 -16.03 -22.79
N PRO A 221 -12.14 -15.69 -23.29
CA PRO A 221 -12.32 -14.48 -24.08
C PRO A 221 -11.89 -13.22 -23.29
N ILE A 222 -11.06 -12.36 -23.90
CA ILE A 222 -10.54 -11.15 -23.24
C ILE A 222 -10.90 -9.90 -24.02
N THR A 223 -11.28 -8.86 -23.28
CA THR A 223 -11.27 -7.47 -23.76
C THR A 223 -10.24 -6.67 -22.95
N MET A 224 -9.28 -6.06 -23.63
CA MET A 224 -8.22 -5.25 -23.04
C MET A 224 -8.50 -3.76 -23.30
N ILE A 225 -8.36 -2.95 -22.26
CA ILE A 225 -8.48 -1.49 -22.28
C ILE A 225 -7.09 -0.94 -21.94
N PRO A 226 -6.19 -0.85 -22.93
CA PRO A 226 -4.82 -0.41 -22.72
C PRO A 226 -4.69 1.12 -22.70
N LEU A 227 -3.46 1.59 -22.42
CA LEU A 227 -3.06 2.99 -22.49
C LEU A 227 -3.41 3.65 -23.83
N ASP A 228 -3.45 2.89 -24.93
CA ASP A 228 -3.89 3.37 -26.24
C ASP A 228 -5.25 4.07 -26.18
N ALA A 229 -6.22 3.46 -25.48
CA ALA A 229 -7.55 4.02 -25.33
C ALA A 229 -7.59 5.06 -24.21
N THR A 230 -7.01 4.78 -23.05
CA THR A 230 -7.14 5.65 -21.88
C THR A 230 -6.41 6.98 -22.07
N ASN A 231 -5.30 7.01 -22.83
CA ASN A 231 -4.61 8.25 -23.18
C ASN A 231 -5.46 9.21 -24.04
N THR A 232 -6.59 8.73 -24.60
CA THR A 232 -7.53 9.56 -25.38
C THR A 232 -8.66 10.17 -24.56
N ILE A 233 -8.68 9.94 -23.24
CA ILE A 233 -9.68 10.45 -22.28
C ILE A 233 -9.01 11.08 -21.04
N PRO A 234 -8.20 12.15 -21.20
CA PRO A 234 -7.64 12.87 -20.05
C PRO A 234 -8.75 13.56 -19.25
N VAL A 235 -8.57 13.63 -17.93
CA VAL A 235 -9.41 14.46 -17.06
C VAL A 235 -9.09 15.93 -17.33
N THR A 236 -10.07 16.67 -17.85
CA THR A 236 -9.93 18.10 -18.19
C THR A 236 -10.42 19.01 -17.08
N GLU A 237 -10.04 20.30 -17.13
CA GLU A 237 -10.56 21.31 -16.20
C GLU A 237 -12.08 21.48 -16.32
N GLU A 238 -12.63 21.32 -17.53
CA GLU A 238 -14.08 21.33 -17.76
C GLU A 238 -14.76 20.16 -17.06
N PHE A 239 -14.20 18.94 -17.13
CA PHE A 239 -14.71 17.80 -16.37
C PHE A 239 -14.67 18.06 -14.87
N ILE A 240 -13.54 18.59 -14.36
CA ILE A 240 -13.38 18.90 -12.94
C ILE A 240 -14.41 19.94 -12.49
N SER A 241 -14.66 20.96 -13.30
CA SER A 241 -15.66 22.00 -13.04
C SER A 241 -17.08 21.43 -12.99
N GLU A 242 -17.45 20.58 -13.95
CA GLU A 242 -18.75 19.90 -13.97
C GLU A 242 -18.90 18.97 -12.76
N PHE A 243 -17.86 18.21 -12.42
CA PHE A 243 -17.90 17.32 -11.26
C PHE A 243 -17.99 18.11 -9.95
N ARG A 244 -17.31 19.26 -9.85
CA ARG A 244 -17.44 20.17 -8.70
C ARG A 244 -18.88 20.63 -8.50
N GLN A 245 -19.61 20.86 -9.59
CA GLN A 245 -21.00 21.31 -9.55
C GLN A 245 -22.01 20.17 -9.35
N ARG A 246 -21.64 18.92 -9.64
CA ARG A 246 -22.53 17.75 -9.64
C ARG A 246 -22.08 16.70 -8.62
N GLN A 247 -22.40 16.96 -7.34
CA GLN A 247 -22.11 16.09 -6.21
C GLN A 247 -23.36 15.84 -5.35
N LEU A 248 -24.43 15.40 -6.02
CA LEU A 248 -25.76 15.21 -5.44
C LEU A 248 -25.83 14.05 -4.45
N THR A 249 -24.88 13.11 -4.51
CA THR A 249 -24.83 11.91 -3.67
C THR A 249 -23.54 11.84 -2.85
N TYR A 250 -23.53 11.03 -1.79
CA TYR A 250 -22.37 10.88 -0.92
C TYR A 250 -21.17 10.28 -1.64
N GLU A 251 -21.40 9.28 -2.49
CA GLU A 251 -20.37 8.66 -3.32
C GLU A 251 -19.77 9.65 -4.34
N ALA A 252 -20.58 10.55 -4.92
CA ALA A 252 -20.07 11.58 -5.82
C ALA A 252 -19.19 12.59 -5.08
N GLN A 253 -19.59 13.00 -3.86
CA GLN A 253 -18.79 13.86 -2.99
C GLN A 253 -17.46 13.19 -2.60
N TYR A 254 -17.49 11.90 -2.26
CA TYR A 254 -16.29 11.15 -1.91
C TYR A 254 -15.31 11.01 -3.08
N CYS A 255 -15.82 10.64 -4.26
CA CYS A 255 -15.03 10.55 -5.48
C CYS A 255 -14.40 11.91 -5.82
N PHE A 256 -15.18 13.00 -5.77
CA PHE A 256 -14.65 14.32 -6.04
C PHE A 256 -13.57 14.74 -5.02
N LEU A 257 -13.79 14.49 -3.73
CA LEU A 257 -12.82 14.82 -2.68
C LEU A 257 -11.48 14.08 -2.89
N SER A 258 -11.54 12.80 -3.26
CA SER A 258 -10.35 12.02 -3.61
C SER A 258 -9.65 12.56 -4.87
N LEU A 259 -10.42 12.86 -5.93
CA LEU A 259 -9.88 13.44 -7.17
C LEU A 259 -9.21 14.80 -6.93
N ASP A 260 -9.86 15.70 -6.19
CA ASP A 260 -9.36 17.05 -5.91
C ASP A 260 -8.02 17.00 -5.16
N GLN A 261 -7.87 16.07 -4.20
CA GLN A 261 -6.60 15.85 -3.49
C GLN A 261 -5.48 15.29 -4.38
N VAL A 262 -5.81 14.42 -5.34
CA VAL A 262 -4.82 13.96 -6.35
C VAL A 262 -4.40 15.14 -7.23
N LEU A 263 -5.35 15.91 -7.74
CA LEU A 263 -5.09 17.02 -8.65
C LEU A 263 -4.32 18.18 -7.99
N MET A 264 -4.64 18.54 -6.75
CA MET A 264 -3.88 19.54 -5.98
C MET A 264 -2.39 19.19 -5.92
N ARG A 265 -2.07 17.92 -5.66
CA ARG A 265 -0.69 17.44 -5.60
C ARG A 265 -0.02 17.43 -6.97
N LEU A 266 -0.75 17.07 -8.02
CA LEU A 266 -0.25 17.13 -9.38
C LEU A 266 0.04 18.57 -9.84
N ARG A 267 -0.81 19.54 -9.47
CA ARG A 267 -0.62 20.97 -9.77
C ARG A 267 0.59 21.57 -9.05
N GLY A 268 0.80 21.22 -7.77
CA GLY A 268 1.97 21.64 -7.00
C GLY A 268 3.33 21.19 -7.57
N ARG A 269 3.35 20.28 -8.56
CA ARG A 269 4.56 19.83 -9.27
C ARG A 269 4.95 20.72 -10.44
N SER A 270 4.00 21.45 -11.04
CA SER A 270 4.27 22.30 -12.21
C SER A 270 4.89 23.61 -11.74
N ASN A 271 6.22 23.67 -11.67
CA ASN A 271 6.98 24.90 -11.48
C ASN A 271 6.69 25.92 -12.60
N GLY A 272 5.64 26.72 -12.44
CA GLY A 272 5.39 27.95 -13.20
C GLY A 272 5.26 27.83 -14.73
N HIS A 273 5.21 26.62 -15.29
CA HIS A 273 4.91 26.39 -16.70
C HIS A 273 3.55 25.71 -16.77
N GLY A 274 2.60 26.34 -17.46
CA GLY A 274 1.20 25.90 -17.63
C GLY A 274 1.05 24.59 -18.42
N SER A 275 1.76 23.54 -18.02
CA SER A 275 1.58 22.18 -18.50
C SER A 275 0.45 21.54 -17.70
N THR A 276 -0.64 21.23 -18.39
CA THR A 276 -1.78 20.44 -17.92
C THR A 276 -1.29 19.10 -17.38
N THR A 277 -1.26 18.92 -16.07
CA THR A 277 -0.98 17.62 -15.46
C THR A 277 -2.14 16.69 -15.83
N SER A 278 -1.86 15.72 -16.71
CA SER A 278 -2.89 14.83 -17.26
C SER A 278 -3.09 13.63 -16.33
N TYR A 279 -4.18 13.65 -15.57
CA TYR A 279 -4.70 12.49 -14.85
C TYR A 279 -5.71 11.76 -15.74
N TYR A 280 -5.81 10.44 -15.63
CA TYR A 280 -6.72 9.61 -16.41
C TYR A 280 -7.50 8.69 -15.47
N MET A 281 -8.77 8.43 -15.79
CA MET A 281 -9.61 7.52 -15.02
C MET A 281 -9.57 6.12 -15.62
N TRP A 282 -8.41 5.47 -15.58
CA TRP A 282 -8.14 4.20 -16.28
C TRP A 282 -9.18 3.13 -15.96
N ASP A 283 -9.32 2.78 -14.67
CA ASP A 283 -10.18 1.68 -14.24
C ASP A 283 -11.66 1.98 -14.37
N SER A 284 -12.05 3.24 -14.16
CA SER A 284 -13.44 3.65 -14.34
C SER A 284 -13.86 3.57 -15.80
N PHE A 285 -12.98 4.00 -16.71
CA PHE A 285 -13.22 3.88 -18.14
C PHE A 285 -13.28 2.41 -18.57
N ALA A 286 -12.37 1.56 -18.07
CA ALA A 286 -12.41 0.12 -18.30
C ALA A 286 -13.74 -0.51 -17.81
N ALA A 287 -14.21 -0.13 -16.62
CA ALA A 287 -15.51 -0.55 -16.11
C ALA A 287 -16.67 -0.08 -17.02
N GLY A 288 -16.62 1.16 -17.50
CA GLY A 288 -17.57 1.70 -18.47
C GLY A 288 -17.64 0.86 -19.74
N VAL A 289 -16.48 0.61 -20.36
CA VAL A 289 -16.36 -0.22 -21.57
C VAL A 289 -16.92 -1.62 -21.31
N ALA A 290 -16.58 -2.25 -20.19
CA ALA A 290 -17.07 -3.58 -19.85
C ALA A 290 -18.59 -3.63 -19.74
N LEU A 291 -19.18 -2.74 -18.94
CA LEU A 291 -20.63 -2.68 -18.73
C LEU A 291 -21.41 -2.37 -20.01
N SER A 292 -20.88 -1.50 -20.88
CA SER A 292 -21.49 -1.22 -22.20
C SER A 292 -21.46 -2.44 -23.11
N SER A 293 -20.33 -3.15 -23.19
CA SER A 293 -20.22 -4.37 -23.98
C SER A 293 -21.15 -5.49 -23.48
N MET A 294 -21.33 -5.62 -22.16
CA MET A 294 -22.25 -6.58 -21.57
C MET A 294 -23.72 -6.25 -21.89
N ARG A 295 -24.10 -4.96 -21.92
CA ARG A 295 -25.46 -4.52 -22.30
C ARG A 295 -25.75 -4.70 -23.79
N ASN A 296 -24.80 -4.33 -24.65
CA ASN A 296 -25.02 -4.23 -26.09
C ASN A 296 -24.78 -5.55 -26.84
N GLY A 297 -24.23 -6.56 -26.16
CA GLY A 297 -23.82 -7.81 -26.77
C GLY A 297 -22.40 -7.74 -27.33
N GLU A 298 -21.66 -8.85 -27.19
CA GLU A 298 -20.20 -8.80 -27.33
C GLU A 298 -19.68 -8.96 -28.77
N ILE A 299 -20.42 -9.66 -29.64
CA ILE A 299 -19.93 -10.06 -30.97
C ILE A 299 -20.35 -9.06 -32.05
N ASP A 300 -21.63 -8.65 -32.02
CA ASP A 300 -22.23 -7.75 -33.03
C ASP A 300 -22.64 -6.38 -32.45
N GLY A 301 -22.53 -6.21 -31.12
CA GLY A 301 -22.85 -4.97 -30.42
C GLY A 301 -21.70 -3.98 -30.43
N GLY A 302 -22.01 -2.72 -30.79
CA GLY A 302 -21.11 -1.59 -30.59
C GLY A 302 -20.91 -1.31 -29.10
N ASN A 303 -19.79 -0.65 -28.76
CA ASN A 303 -19.56 -0.14 -27.41
C ASN A 303 -19.84 1.35 -27.36
N ASP A 304 -20.51 1.85 -26.34
CA ASP A 304 -20.94 3.25 -26.25
C ASP A 304 -19.77 4.19 -25.99
N PHE A 305 -18.70 3.69 -25.37
CA PHE A 305 -17.61 4.50 -24.83
C PHE A 305 -16.28 4.32 -25.56
N ALA A 306 -16.07 3.19 -26.25
CA ALA A 306 -14.82 2.89 -26.92
C ALA A 306 -14.98 2.33 -28.34
N GLU A 307 -13.97 2.58 -29.18
CA GLU A 307 -13.72 1.83 -30.40
C GLU A 307 -12.95 0.56 -30.05
N LEU A 308 -13.38 -0.59 -30.61
CA LEU A 308 -12.87 -1.92 -30.27
C LEU A 308 -12.42 -2.65 -31.53
N GLU A 309 -11.22 -3.22 -31.50
CA GLU A 309 -10.63 -3.99 -32.60
C GLU A 309 -10.14 -5.35 -32.09
N TYR A 310 -10.12 -6.38 -32.95
CA TYR A 310 -9.44 -7.63 -32.61
C TYR A 310 -7.97 -7.54 -33.03
N MET A 311 -7.07 -7.86 -32.10
CA MET A 311 -5.63 -7.89 -32.32
C MET A 311 -5.07 -9.21 -31.79
N ASN A 312 -3.94 -9.65 -32.36
CA ASN A 312 -3.19 -10.77 -31.82
C ASN A 312 -2.15 -10.24 -30.84
N ILE A 313 -2.37 -10.48 -29.55
CA ILE A 313 -1.59 -9.91 -28.46
C ILE A 313 -0.77 -11.00 -27.77
N THR A 314 0.43 -10.65 -27.34
CA THR A 314 1.23 -11.44 -26.40
C THR A 314 1.82 -10.54 -25.32
N VAL A 315 2.30 -11.13 -24.22
CA VAL A 315 2.98 -10.41 -23.14
C VAL A 315 4.44 -10.80 -23.14
N VAL A 316 5.33 -9.81 -23.29
CA VAL A 316 6.76 -10.00 -23.12
C VAL A 316 7.04 -10.06 -21.62
N THR A 317 7.58 -11.17 -21.13
CA THR A 317 7.85 -11.34 -19.68
C THR A 317 9.34 -11.33 -19.36
N SER A 318 10.19 -11.27 -20.39
CA SER A 318 11.65 -11.23 -20.29
C SER A 318 12.25 -10.65 -21.57
N ASN A 319 13.54 -10.35 -21.54
CA ASN A 319 14.25 -9.58 -22.56
C ASN A 319 15.16 -10.44 -23.41
N LYS A 320 15.33 -10.06 -24.68
CA LYS A 320 16.27 -10.71 -25.60
C LYS A 320 17.73 -10.51 -25.15
N PRO A 321 18.64 -11.46 -25.46
CA PRO A 321 18.41 -12.69 -26.21
C PRO A 321 17.64 -13.76 -25.43
N TYR A 322 16.68 -14.41 -26.10
CA TYR A 322 15.93 -15.52 -25.50
C TYR A 322 16.74 -16.82 -25.56
N GLY A 323 16.58 -17.66 -24.55
CA GLY A 323 17.34 -18.87 -24.28
C GLY A 323 18.56 -18.65 -23.37
N GLU A 324 18.97 -17.41 -23.12
CA GLU A 324 20.12 -17.12 -22.26
C GLU A 324 19.76 -17.19 -20.77
N ARG A 325 20.69 -17.76 -20.00
CA ARG A 325 20.59 -18.02 -18.57
C ARG A 325 21.64 -17.20 -17.83
N ASP A 326 21.27 -16.03 -17.34
CA ASP A 326 22.17 -15.09 -16.66
C ASP A 326 21.94 -15.01 -15.14
N GLY A 327 21.05 -15.86 -14.61
CA GLY A 327 20.70 -15.90 -13.19
C GLY A 327 19.56 -14.96 -12.80
N SER A 328 19.05 -14.13 -13.73
CA SER A 328 17.97 -13.18 -13.44
C SER A 328 16.58 -13.81 -13.42
N ASN A 329 16.39 -15.00 -14.03
CA ASN A 329 15.10 -15.60 -14.33
C ASN A 329 14.95 -16.98 -13.64
N PRO A 330 14.45 -17.01 -12.38
CA PRO A 330 14.39 -18.23 -11.57
C PRO A 330 13.43 -19.31 -12.09
N PHE A 331 12.62 -19.01 -13.11
CA PHE A 331 11.80 -20.02 -13.77
C PHE A 331 12.59 -20.90 -14.74
N PHE A 332 13.77 -20.46 -15.18
CA PHE A 332 14.64 -21.19 -16.10
C PHE A 332 16.00 -21.52 -15.47
N ASP A 333 16.57 -20.57 -14.72
CA ASP A 333 17.90 -20.69 -14.14
C ASP A 333 17.97 -21.76 -13.06
N GLY A 334 19.07 -22.51 -13.04
CA GLY A 334 19.31 -23.59 -12.06
C GLY A 334 18.35 -24.79 -12.19
N ARG A 335 17.58 -24.90 -13.28
CA ARG A 335 16.54 -25.92 -13.46
C ARG A 335 16.76 -26.77 -14.71
N ALA A 336 16.38 -28.04 -14.60
CA ALA A 336 16.37 -28.99 -15.71
C ALA A 336 15.16 -28.79 -16.64
N SER A 337 14.03 -28.30 -16.11
CA SER A 337 12.85 -27.94 -16.88
C SER A 337 12.28 -26.60 -16.38
N PRO A 338 11.75 -25.75 -17.28
CA PRO A 338 11.16 -24.48 -16.87
C PRO A 338 9.92 -24.67 -15.99
N ARG A 339 9.71 -23.76 -15.02
CA ARG A 339 8.47 -23.76 -14.22
C ARG A 339 7.24 -23.38 -15.06
N PHE A 340 6.08 -23.85 -14.63
CA PHE A 340 4.75 -23.54 -15.22
C PHE A 340 4.61 -23.86 -16.72
N GLY A 341 5.40 -24.78 -17.24
CA GLY A 341 5.36 -25.17 -18.65
C GLY A 341 5.78 -24.06 -19.62
N LEU A 342 6.55 -23.08 -19.15
CA LEU A 342 7.09 -22.01 -19.99
C LEU A 342 8.09 -22.58 -21.02
N LYS A 343 8.10 -22.01 -22.23
CA LYS A 343 8.94 -22.49 -23.34
C LYS A 343 10.26 -21.75 -23.40
N GLU A 344 11.36 -22.49 -23.60
CA GLU A 344 12.67 -21.92 -23.89
C GLU A 344 12.69 -21.23 -25.28
N GLY A 345 13.51 -20.19 -25.40
CA GLY A 345 13.68 -19.43 -26.65
C GLY A 345 12.51 -18.50 -27.00
N GLY A 346 11.46 -18.43 -26.18
CA GLY A 346 10.33 -17.52 -26.34
C GLY A 346 10.40 -16.27 -25.45
N VAL A 347 9.33 -15.48 -25.44
CA VAL A 347 9.20 -14.20 -24.72
C VAL A 347 9.33 -14.29 -23.18
N HIS A 348 9.49 -15.50 -22.65
CA HIS A 348 9.69 -15.80 -21.23
C HIS A 348 11.11 -16.18 -20.84
N SER A 349 11.94 -16.49 -21.84
CA SER A 349 13.18 -17.25 -21.65
C SER A 349 14.41 -16.37 -21.75
N GLY A 350 14.38 -15.12 -21.31
CA GLY A 350 15.57 -14.26 -21.32
C GLY A 350 15.78 -13.56 -19.99
N HIS A 351 16.53 -12.45 -20.05
CA HIS A 351 16.82 -11.62 -18.88
C HIS A 351 15.52 -11.04 -18.32
N VAL A 352 15.29 -11.19 -17.03
CA VAL A 352 14.19 -10.51 -16.33
C VAL A 352 14.77 -9.34 -15.56
N GLN A 353 14.19 -8.15 -15.72
CA GLN A 353 14.65 -6.95 -15.02
C GLN A 353 14.74 -7.23 -13.51
N THR A 354 15.88 -7.01 -12.87
CA THR A 354 16.15 -7.31 -11.45
C THR A 354 15.89 -6.15 -10.50
N GLY A 355 15.81 -4.92 -11.02
CA GLY A 355 15.46 -3.72 -10.28
C GLY A 355 15.49 -2.45 -11.14
N ILE A 356 15.25 -1.29 -10.52
CA ILE A 356 15.16 0.00 -11.24
C ILE A 356 16.50 0.49 -11.82
N ARG A 357 17.62 -0.03 -11.32
CA ARG A 357 19.00 0.28 -11.78
C ARG A 357 19.67 -0.90 -12.46
N ASP A 358 18.88 -1.84 -12.96
CA ASP A 358 19.42 -3.00 -13.68
C ASP A 358 20.31 -2.53 -14.84
N SER A 359 21.59 -2.89 -14.78
CA SER A 359 22.58 -2.50 -15.78
C SER A 359 22.30 -3.14 -17.13
N PHE A 360 21.64 -4.30 -17.17
CA PHE A 360 21.17 -4.90 -18.40
C PHE A 360 20.11 -4.03 -19.05
N CYS A 361 19.22 -3.40 -18.27
CA CYS A 361 18.14 -2.58 -18.83
C CYS A 361 18.59 -1.20 -19.29
N LEU A 362 19.77 -0.73 -18.85
CA LEU A 362 20.31 0.57 -19.22
C LEU A 362 21.07 0.51 -20.55
N ILE A 363 20.84 1.49 -21.42
CA ILE A 363 21.60 1.65 -22.67
C ILE A 363 22.78 2.60 -22.41
N PRO A 364 24.04 2.15 -22.57
CA PRO A 364 25.21 3.02 -22.36
C PRO A 364 25.15 4.28 -23.23
N GLY A 365 25.30 5.45 -22.61
CA GLY A 365 25.27 6.75 -23.31
C GLY A 365 23.86 7.24 -23.70
N SER A 366 22.80 6.59 -23.24
CA SER A 366 21.40 6.97 -23.48
C SER A 366 20.64 7.14 -22.16
N ASN A 367 19.65 8.04 -22.16
CA ASN A 367 18.71 8.21 -21.05
C ASN A 367 17.48 7.28 -21.17
N ARG A 368 17.47 6.39 -22.17
CA ARG A 368 16.39 5.42 -22.40
C ARG A 368 16.84 4.00 -22.07
N GLY A 369 15.94 3.25 -21.47
CA GLY A 369 16.12 1.83 -21.17
C GLY A 369 15.69 0.94 -22.33
N ARG A 370 16.06 -0.34 -22.25
CA ARG A 370 15.76 -1.35 -23.27
C ARG A 370 14.93 -2.53 -22.76
N CYS A 371 14.61 -2.59 -21.48
CA CYS A 371 13.82 -3.70 -20.95
C CYS A 371 12.34 -3.57 -21.34
N GLU A 372 11.70 -4.71 -21.54
CA GLU A 372 10.38 -4.91 -22.11
C GLU A 372 9.53 -5.85 -21.22
N ASP A 373 9.96 -6.15 -19.99
CA ASP A 373 9.14 -6.90 -19.02
C ASP A 373 7.76 -6.24 -18.91
N GLY A 374 6.70 -7.01 -19.10
CA GLY A 374 5.33 -6.50 -19.06
C GLY A 374 4.88 -5.73 -20.31
N TYR A 375 5.66 -5.71 -21.38
CA TYR A 375 5.22 -5.11 -22.64
C TYR A 375 4.16 -5.98 -23.33
N THR A 376 2.99 -5.42 -23.60
CA THR A 376 1.93 -6.06 -24.40
C THR A 376 2.16 -5.79 -25.88
N ARG A 377 2.59 -6.81 -26.62
CA ARG A 377 3.00 -6.67 -28.01
C ARG A 377 1.94 -7.24 -28.95
N GLU A 378 1.62 -6.47 -30.00
CA GLU A 378 0.90 -7.02 -31.15
C GLU A 378 1.85 -7.85 -32.02
N VAL A 379 1.44 -9.08 -32.34
CA VAL A 379 2.26 -10.05 -33.06
C VAL A 379 1.45 -10.75 -34.15
N SER A 380 2.13 -11.12 -35.24
CA SER A 380 1.51 -11.84 -36.36
C SER A 380 1.71 -13.36 -36.29
N GLY A 381 2.56 -13.84 -35.38
CA GLY A 381 2.93 -15.24 -35.24
C GLY A 381 2.03 -16.06 -34.29
N PRO A 382 2.28 -17.37 -34.18
CA PRO A 382 1.51 -18.29 -33.33
C PRO A 382 1.64 -18.01 -31.82
N GLU A 383 2.56 -17.15 -31.41
CA GLU A 383 2.77 -16.70 -30.03
C GLU A 383 1.76 -15.64 -29.57
N GLY A 384 0.91 -15.14 -30.46
CA GLY A 384 -0.18 -14.22 -30.14
C GLY A 384 -1.50 -14.93 -29.91
N VAL A 385 -2.34 -14.35 -29.07
CA VAL A 385 -3.73 -14.76 -28.86
C VAL A 385 -4.67 -13.64 -29.29
N ARG A 386 -5.82 -14.02 -29.85
CA ARG A 386 -6.81 -13.05 -30.32
C ARG A 386 -7.51 -12.39 -29.14
N VAL A 387 -7.26 -11.10 -28.95
CA VAL A 387 -7.81 -10.25 -27.89
C VAL A 387 -8.63 -9.12 -28.52
N ARG A 388 -9.76 -8.76 -27.90
CA ARG A 388 -10.50 -7.54 -28.27
C ARG A 388 -9.86 -6.36 -27.54
N VAL A 389 -9.45 -5.32 -28.24
CA VAL A 389 -8.64 -4.22 -27.69
C VAL A 389 -9.37 -2.90 -27.92
N ALA A 390 -9.51 -2.10 -26.87
CA ALA A 390 -9.96 -0.72 -27.01
C ALA A 390 -8.85 0.14 -27.60
N THR A 391 -9.15 0.84 -28.69
CA THR A 391 -8.17 1.66 -29.42
C THR A 391 -8.33 3.15 -29.14
N ARG A 392 -9.54 3.59 -28.77
CA ARG A 392 -9.86 5.00 -28.55
C ARG A 392 -11.15 5.16 -27.74
N ALA A 393 -11.22 6.19 -26.91
CA ALA A 393 -12.44 6.65 -26.26
C ALA A 393 -13.30 7.49 -27.22
N LYS A 394 -14.60 7.21 -27.27
CA LYS A 394 -15.55 7.90 -28.15
C LYS A 394 -15.82 9.34 -27.68
N PRO A 395 -15.90 10.30 -28.62
CA PRO A 395 -16.27 11.67 -28.28
C PRO A 395 -17.72 11.72 -27.77
N ASN A 396 -18.03 12.72 -26.96
CA ASN A 396 -19.41 12.98 -26.57
C ASN A 396 -20.25 13.29 -27.83
N THR A 397 -21.39 12.62 -27.95
CA THR A 397 -22.31 12.79 -29.08
C THR A 397 -22.95 14.19 -29.12
N ASN A 398 -23.09 14.84 -27.96
CA ASN A 398 -23.56 16.21 -27.84
C ASN A 398 -22.40 17.21 -27.99
N LYS A 399 -22.28 17.82 -29.17
CA LYS A 399 -21.24 18.83 -29.47
C LYS A 399 -21.30 20.11 -28.63
N ASN A 400 -22.43 20.37 -27.96
CA ASN A 400 -22.59 21.54 -27.09
C ASN A 400 -22.27 21.23 -25.61
N SER A 401 -21.95 19.98 -25.28
CA SER A 401 -21.54 19.58 -23.94
C SER A 401 -20.13 20.09 -23.62
N SER A 402 -19.92 20.56 -22.39
CA SER A 402 -18.59 20.86 -21.83
C SER A 402 -17.74 19.59 -21.64
N LEU A 403 -18.39 18.43 -21.45
CA LEU A 403 -17.75 17.12 -21.37
C LEU A 403 -17.45 16.59 -22.77
N ASP A 404 -16.19 16.29 -23.05
CA ASP A 404 -15.69 15.96 -24.39
C ASP A 404 -15.73 14.44 -24.73
N ARG A 405 -15.97 13.58 -23.73
CA ARG A 405 -16.11 12.12 -23.89
C ARG A 405 -17.46 11.62 -23.38
N GLU A 406 -18.06 10.68 -24.11
CA GLU A 406 -19.36 10.11 -23.73
C GLU A 406 -19.28 9.38 -22.37
N PHE A 407 -18.14 8.76 -22.07
CA PHE A 407 -17.92 8.13 -20.77
C PHE A 407 -18.00 9.11 -19.61
N PHE A 408 -17.41 10.31 -19.71
CA PHE A 408 -17.44 11.29 -18.61
C PHE A 408 -18.86 11.75 -18.28
N LYS A 409 -19.70 11.91 -19.30
CA LYS A 409 -21.12 12.18 -19.11
C LYS A 409 -21.80 11.03 -18.37
N SER A 410 -21.62 9.79 -18.84
CA SER A 410 -22.16 8.59 -18.17
C SER A 410 -21.68 8.47 -16.72
N PHE A 411 -20.39 8.68 -16.47
CA PHE A 411 -19.79 8.60 -15.15
C PHE A 411 -20.43 9.59 -14.17
N LEU A 412 -20.53 10.87 -14.55
CA LEU A 412 -21.16 11.89 -13.72
C LEU A 412 -22.65 11.63 -13.53
N GLU A 413 -23.37 11.21 -14.57
CA GLU A 413 -24.78 10.86 -14.45
C GLU A 413 -25.00 9.70 -13.48
N VAL A 414 -24.27 8.58 -13.66
CA VAL A 414 -24.39 7.38 -12.83
C VAL A 414 -24.09 7.66 -11.37
N LEU A 415 -22.96 8.34 -11.07
CA LEU A 415 -22.61 8.64 -9.68
C LEU A 415 -23.66 9.50 -8.99
N ASN A 416 -24.31 10.41 -9.71
CA ASN A 416 -25.29 11.34 -9.15
C ASN A 416 -26.75 10.82 -9.16
N ARG A 417 -27.01 9.62 -9.69
CA ARG A 417 -28.36 9.03 -9.66
C ARG A 417 -28.86 8.84 -8.23
N PRO A 418 -30.14 9.09 -7.92
CA PRO A 418 -30.67 8.82 -6.58
C PRO A 418 -30.77 7.33 -6.27
N GLU A 419 -30.91 6.48 -7.29
CA GLU A 419 -30.94 5.02 -7.13
C GLU A 419 -29.57 4.49 -6.69
N GLN A 420 -29.57 3.45 -5.84
CA GLN A 420 -28.34 2.83 -5.33
C GLN A 420 -27.38 3.82 -4.65
N THR A 421 -27.89 4.95 -4.13
CA THR A 421 -27.09 5.94 -3.39
C THR A 421 -26.61 5.38 -2.04
N GLY A 422 -25.51 5.93 -1.52
CA GLY A 422 -25.01 5.59 -0.19
C GLY A 422 -26.10 5.74 0.89
N LEU A 423 -26.30 4.69 1.68
CA LEU A 423 -27.33 4.61 2.72
C LEU A 423 -26.86 5.13 4.09
N PHE A 424 -25.54 5.19 4.31
CA PHE A 424 -24.96 5.52 5.60
C PHE A 424 -23.95 6.66 5.47
N SER A 425 -23.92 7.54 6.47
CA SER A 425 -22.91 8.59 6.60
C SER A 425 -22.36 8.67 8.01
N ILE A 426 -21.17 9.27 8.18
CA ILE A 426 -20.57 9.47 9.50
C ILE A 426 -21.48 10.29 10.42
N LYS A 427 -22.19 11.28 9.87
CA LYS A 427 -23.16 12.12 10.60
C LYS A 427 -24.35 11.31 11.11
N THR A 428 -24.81 10.32 10.35
CA THR A 428 -25.91 9.44 10.78
C THR A 428 -25.47 8.44 11.85
N GLN A 429 -24.24 7.92 11.77
CA GLN A 429 -23.70 7.01 12.80
C GLN A 429 -23.43 7.74 14.13
N PHE A 430 -23.01 9.00 14.03
CA PHE A 430 -22.68 9.84 15.17
C PHE A 430 -23.41 11.19 15.02
N PRO A 431 -24.70 11.29 15.39
CA PRO A 431 -25.51 12.51 15.24
C PRO A 431 -24.93 13.73 15.97
N TYR A 432 -24.17 13.46 17.04
CA TYR A 432 -23.46 14.46 17.84
C TYR A 432 -21.97 14.51 17.53
N TYR A 433 -21.53 13.97 16.39
CA TYR A 433 -20.14 14.04 15.97
C TYR A 433 -19.69 15.48 15.90
N ARG A 434 -18.72 15.82 16.73
CA ARG A 434 -18.03 17.09 16.73
C ARG A 434 -16.55 16.77 16.69
N GLU A 435 -15.84 17.42 15.79
CA GLU A 435 -14.37 17.36 15.74
C GLU A 435 -13.82 18.11 16.95
N VAL A 436 -13.79 17.43 18.09
CA VAL A 436 -13.27 17.97 19.35
C VAL A 436 -11.90 17.36 19.59
N LEU A 437 -10.91 18.21 19.80
CA LEU A 437 -9.61 17.79 20.32
C LEU A 437 -9.66 17.76 21.84
N TYR A 438 -9.23 16.66 22.44
CA TYR A 438 -9.06 16.53 23.88
C TYR A 438 -7.65 16.96 24.26
N LYS A 439 -7.53 18.20 24.74
CA LYS A 439 -6.27 18.76 25.22
C LYS A 439 -6.39 19.00 26.73
N PRO A 440 -5.45 18.49 27.54
CA PRO A 440 -5.47 18.71 28.98
C PRO A 440 -5.13 20.17 29.28
N VAL A 441 -5.81 20.74 30.29
CA VAL A 441 -5.39 22.01 30.90
C VAL A 441 -4.55 21.65 32.11
N PHE A 442 -3.23 21.84 31.98
CA PHE A 442 -2.31 21.58 33.07
C PHE A 442 -2.28 22.76 34.05
N GLY A 443 -2.42 22.48 35.35
CA GLY A 443 -2.15 23.47 36.41
C GLY A 443 -0.65 23.68 36.65
N ASN A 444 -0.29 24.51 37.65
CA ASN A 444 1.09 24.82 38.05
C ASN A 444 1.87 23.64 38.71
N GLY A 445 1.52 22.39 38.41
CA GLY A 445 2.22 21.21 38.93
C GLY A 445 3.64 21.07 38.37
N SER A 446 4.50 20.33 39.08
CA SER A 446 5.84 20.00 38.61
C SER A 446 5.79 19.20 37.31
N LYS A 447 6.51 19.65 36.28
CA LYS A 447 6.69 18.90 35.04
C LYS A 447 7.80 17.86 35.24
N GLY A 448 7.58 16.66 34.71
CA GLY A 448 8.63 15.65 34.61
C GLY A 448 9.65 15.97 33.52
N LYS A 449 10.51 15.00 33.22
CA LYS A 449 11.54 15.18 32.18
C LYS A 449 10.88 15.30 30.81
N PRO A 450 11.22 16.32 29.99
CA PRO A 450 10.73 16.43 28.63
C PRO A 450 11.23 15.28 27.77
N VAL A 451 10.30 14.59 27.14
CA VAL A 451 10.59 13.42 26.31
C VAL A 451 10.05 13.62 24.90
N ILE A 452 10.83 13.21 23.91
CA ILE A 452 10.37 12.94 22.54
C ILE A 452 10.44 11.44 22.31
N PHE A 453 9.37 10.87 21.76
CA PHE A 453 9.32 9.47 21.38
C PHE A 453 9.40 9.35 19.85
N ASP A 454 10.48 8.76 19.34
CA ASP A 454 10.75 8.53 17.93
C ASP A 454 10.55 7.04 17.62
N MET A 455 9.55 6.74 16.79
CA MET A 455 9.01 5.39 16.62
C MET A 455 8.93 5.01 15.13
N ASP A 456 8.86 3.72 14.84
CA ASP A 456 8.68 3.18 13.49
C ASP A 456 7.29 2.59 13.24
N MET A 457 6.40 2.72 14.25
CA MET A 457 5.02 2.23 14.23
C MET A 457 4.93 0.71 14.18
N SER A 458 5.89 0.00 14.77
CA SER A 458 5.72 -1.39 15.15
C SER A 458 4.66 -1.56 16.25
N PRO A 459 4.05 -2.75 16.41
CA PRO A 459 3.13 -3.05 17.52
C PRO A 459 3.72 -2.74 18.89
N GLY A 460 5.03 -2.99 19.08
CA GLY A 460 5.76 -2.65 20.29
C GLY A 460 5.73 -1.15 20.59
N ASP A 461 5.86 -0.31 19.58
CA ASP A 461 5.83 1.15 19.76
C ASP A 461 4.49 1.68 20.23
N TYR A 462 3.38 1.11 19.75
CA TYR A 462 2.07 1.50 20.24
C TYR A 462 1.87 1.12 21.71
N VAL A 463 2.42 -0.01 22.15
CA VAL A 463 2.45 -0.38 23.57
C VAL A 463 3.34 0.59 24.37
N SER A 464 4.53 0.91 23.87
CA SER A 464 5.43 1.90 24.48
C SER A 464 4.81 3.29 24.56
N LEU A 465 4.11 3.74 23.53
CA LEU A 465 3.39 5.01 23.53
C LEU A 465 2.31 5.04 24.60
N ILE A 466 1.49 3.99 24.69
CA ILE A 466 0.47 3.86 25.75
C ILE A 466 1.14 3.90 27.14
N TYR A 467 2.25 3.18 27.32
CA TYR A 467 3.00 3.20 28.57
C TYR A 467 3.50 4.60 28.94
N LEU A 468 4.15 5.31 28.01
CA LEU A 468 4.64 6.68 28.20
C LEU A 468 3.50 7.65 28.54
N LEU A 469 2.31 7.46 27.94
CA LEU A 469 1.13 8.28 28.22
C LEU A 469 0.48 7.94 29.58
N LYS A 470 0.72 6.74 30.12
CA LYS A 470 0.25 6.30 31.44
C LYS A 470 1.23 6.62 32.56
N ALA A 471 2.50 6.89 32.25
CA ALA A 471 3.48 7.33 33.22
C ALA A 471 3.01 8.64 33.89
N PRO A 472 3.25 8.83 35.20
CA PRO A 472 2.97 10.08 35.86
C PRO A 472 3.67 11.23 35.15
N ARG A 473 2.95 12.31 34.87
CA ARG A 473 3.49 13.47 34.13
C ARG A 473 4.65 14.12 34.88
N GLU A 474 4.64 14.05 36.21
CA GLU A 474 5.68 14.53 37.10
C GLU A 474 7.00 13.75 36.92
N ALA A 475 6.94 12.56 36.31
CA ALA A 475 8.11 11.77 35.92
C ALA A 475 8.48 12.00 34.45
N ILE A 476 7.49 11.91 33.54
CA ILE A 476 7.69 11.98 32.08
C ILE A 476 6.71 12.99 31.47
N ASP A 477 7.23 14.03 30.82
CA ASP A 477 6.45 15.01 30.05
C ASP A 477 6.67 14.78 28.55
N LEU A 478 5.86 13.89 27.95
CA LEU A 478 5.93 13.61 26.52
C LEU A 478 5.50 14.85 25.72
N LYS A 479 6.47 15.45 25.00
CA LYS A 479 6.33 16.71 24.24
C LYS A 479 6.01 16.50 22.77
N GLY A 480 6.34 15.35 22.20
CA GLY A 480 6.17 15.08 20.78
C GLY A 480 6.42 13.62 20.42
N VAL A 481 5.81 13.19 19.33
CA VAL A 481 6.04 11.87 18.72
C VAL A 481 6.60 12.07 17.32
N PHE A 482 7.71 11.42 17.00
CA PHE A 482 8.26 11.34 15.66
C PHE A 482 7.99 9.97 15.07
N VAL A 483 7.67 9.92 13.79
CA VAL A 483 7.40 8.68 13.07
C VAL A 483 8.41 8.54 11.94
N ASN A 484 9.11 7.40 11.88
CA ASN A 484 10.03 7.09 10.79
C ASN A 484 9.25 6.56 9.59
N GLY A 485 9.23 7.31 8.49
CA GLY A 485 8.51 6.91 7.27
C GLY A 485 9.20 5.78 6.48
N ASN A 486 10.47 5.52 6.76
CA ASN A 486 11.26 4.39 6.26
C ASN A 486 11.30 3.21 7.24
N GLY A 487 10.49 3.27 8.30
CA GLY A 487 10.39 2.28 9.35
C GLY A 487 9.50 1.07 9.02
N TRP A 488 9.02 0.39 10.06
CA TRP A 488 8.26 -0.85 9.96
C TRP A 488 6.89 -0.71 9.27
N ALA A 489 6.13 0.35 9.56
CA ALA A 489 4.77 0.51 9.04
C ALA A 489 4.63 1.58 7.95
N ASN A 490 3.56 1.46 7.15
CA ASN A 490 3.17 2.49 6.20
C ASN A 490 2.83 3.81 6.93
N ILE A 491 3.22 4.95 6.35
CA ILE A 491 3.00 6.30 6.89
C ILE A 491 1.55 6.62 7.26
N ALA A 492 0.56 6.08 6.55
CA ALA A 492 -0.86 6.25 6.84
C ALA A 492 -1.27 5.64 8.19
N SER A 493 -0.43 4.77 8.79
CA SER A 493 -0.63 4.26 10.16
C SER A 493 -0.52 5.34 11.24
N ILE A 494 -0.06 6.55 10.90
CA ILE A 494 -0.09 7.73 11.78
C ILE A 494 -1.49 7.97 12.36
N ASP A 495 -2.55 7.63 11.61
CA ASP A 495 -3.92 7.76 12.10
C ASP A 495 -4.16 6.96 13.40
N ILE A 496 -3.49 5.82 13.57
CA ILE A 496 -3.57 5.01 14.80
C ILE A 496 -2.87 5.72 15.97
N VAL A 497 -1.76 6.43 15.70
CA VAL A 497 -1.08 7.27 16.72
C VAL A 497 -2.05 8.35 17.19
N TYR A 498 -2.75 8.99 16.26
CA TYR A 498 -3.78 9.98 16.59
C TYR A 498 -4.93 9.40 17.39
N ASP A 499 -5.43 8.21 17.04
CA ASP A 499 -6.51 7.56 17.80
C ASP A 499 -6.10 7.23 19.24
N ILE A 500 -4.85 6.78 19.46
CA ILE A 500 -4.33 6.51 20.81
C ILE A 500 -4.20 7.81 21.60
N LEU A 501 -3.60 8.86 21.01
CA LEU A 501 -3.51 10.17 21.66
C LEU A 501 -4.89 10.70 22.03
N HIS A 502 -5.86 10.55 21.14
CA HIS A 502 -7.24 10.96 21.36
C HIS A 502 -7.92 10.14 22.47
N MET A 503 -7.73 8.82 22.48
CA MET A 503 -8.19 7.93 23.56
C MET A 503 -7.63 8.32 24.92
N MET A 504 -6.37 8.77 24.94
CA MET A 504 -5.64 9.18 26.14
C MET A 504 -5.90 10.65 26.51
N GLY A 505 -6.70 11.39 25.74
CA GLY A 505 -6.99 12.80 25.98
C GLY A 505 -5.76 13.71 25.82
N ARG A 506 -4.84 13.35 24.92
CA ARG A 506 -3.55 14.00 24.67
C ARG A 506 -3.40 14.50 23.23
N ASP A 507 -4.45 15.08 22.66
CA ASP A 507 -4.42 15.71 21.34
C ASP A 507 -3.53 16.98 21.31
N ASP A 508 -2.97 17.39 22.45
CA ASP A 508 -1.94 18.43 22.56
C ASP A 508 -0.59 17.97 22.01
N ILE A 509 -0.31 16.67 21.98
CA ILE A 509 0.98 16.14 21.53
C ILE A 509 1.08 16.22 20.00
N PRO A 510 2.05 16.99 19.45
CA PRO A 510 2.32 17.02 18.03
C PRO A 510 2.96 15.69 17.57
N VAL A 511 2.56 15.25 16.37
CA VAL A 511 3.11 14.05 15.72
C VAL A 511 3.72 14.47 14.40
N GLY A 512 5.00 14.17 14.20
CA GLY A 512 5.77 14.59 13.03
C GLY A 512 6.21 13.39 12.19
N LEU A 513 5.97 13.46 10.89
CA LEU A 513 6.40 12.43 9.93
C LEU A 513 7.83 12.70 9.44
N GLY A 514 8.68 11.70 9.57
CA GLY A 514 10.04 11.65 9.05
C GLY A 514 10.12 11.34 7.56
N ASN A 515 11.34 11.26 7.04
CA ASN A 515 11.54 10.87 5.64
C ASN A 515 11.07 9.42 5.40
N THR A 516 10.54 9.18 4.20
CA THR A 516 10.13 7.83 3.74
C THR A 516 11.27 7.00 3.17
N THR A 517 12.48 7.57 3.09
CA THR A 517 13.68 6.90 2.61
C THR A 517 14.83 7.07 3.60
N ALA A 518 15.78 6.15 3.54
CA ALA A 518 17.01 6.23 4.30
C ALA A 518 17.84 7.47 3.90
N LEU A 519 18.63 7.97 4.84
CA LEU A 519 19.48 9.13 4.67
C LEU A 519 20.38 9.01 3.43
N GLY A 520 20.41 10.06 2.60
CA GLY A 520 21.21 10.09 1.38
C GLY A 520 20.68 9.22 0.23
N THR A 521 19.52 8.57 0.37
CA THR A 521 18.93 7.73 -0.68
C THR A 521 17.64 8.33 -1.26
N PRO A 522 17.50 8.43 -2.60
CA PRO A 522 16.28 8.95 -3.22
C PRO A 522 15.16 7.92 -3.33
N THR A 523 15.46 6.62 -3.14
CA THR A 523 14.52 5.50 -3.28
C THR A 523 14.79 4.48 -2.19
N LEU A 524 13.74 3.83 -1.67
CA LEU A 524 13.87 2.60 -0.88
C LEU A 524 14.51 1.53 -1.78
N GLY A 525 15.78 1.23 -1.54
CA GLY A 525 16.50 0.20 -2.28
C GLY A 525 15.79 -1.16 -2.15
N CYS A 526 16.18 -2.10 -3.01
CA CYS A 526 15.56 -3.42 -3.05
C CYS A 526 15.74 -4.15 -1.72
N ASN A 527 16.93 -4.01 -1.13
CA ASN A 527 17.29 -4.59 0.17
C ASN A 527 16.38 -4.08 1.30
N ASN A 528 16.04 -2.80 1.32
CA ASN A 528 15.18 -2.22 2.37
C ASN A 528 13.71 -2.58 2.13
N SER A 529 13.26 -2.59 0.87
CA SER A 529 11.88 -2.96 0.52
C SER A 529 11.57 -4.43 0.78
N TYR A 530 12.57 -5.30 0.62
CA TYR A 530 12.48 -6.73 0.89
C TYR A 530 12.53 -7.07 2.39
N ALA A 531 13.06 -6.16 3.22
CA ALA A 531 13.24 -6.38 4.64
C ALA A 531 11.92 -6.52 5.39
N ILE A 532 10.89 -5.79 4.95
CA ILE A 532 9.52 -5.77 5.51
C ILE A 532 8.63 -6.64 4.60
N PRO A 533 8.21 -7.85 5.02
CA PRO A 533 7.33 -8.67 4.17
C PRO A 533 5.91 -8.10 3.99
N HIS A 534 5.09 -8.63 3.07
CA HIS A 534 3.80 -7.99 2.69
C HIS A 534 2.51 -8.78 2.99
N GLY A 535 2.57 -10.11 3.16
CA GLY A 535 1.46 -10.97 3.57
C GLY A 535 1.53 -11.29 5.05
N SER A 536 1.24 -12.53 5.49
CA SER A 536 1.40 -12.98 6.88
C SER A 536 2.85 -13.01 7.40
N GLY A 537 3.83 -12.45 6.67
CA GLY A 537 5.23 -12.25 7.11
C GLY A 537 5.78 -10.85 7.52
N GLY A 538 5.34 -9.66 7.02
CA GLY A 538 5.86 -8.34 7.47
C GLY A 538 4.86 -7.24 7.84
N PHE A 539 4.15 -6.64 6.88
CA PHE A 539 3.08 -5.69 7.17
C PHE A 539 1.99 -6.32 8.03
N ILE A 540 1.98 -7.64 8.36
CA ILE A 540 1.11 -8.25 9.40
C ILE A 540 1.08 -7.42 10.65
N ASP A 541 2.20 -6.86 11.06
CA ASP A 541 2.24 -6.12 12.31
C ASP A 541 1.41 -4.84 12.17
N SER A 542 1.59 -4.11 11.07
CA SER A 542 0.71 -3.01 10.67
C SER A 542 -0.74 -3.48 10.38
N ASP A 543 -0.93 -4.68 9.84
CA ASP A 543 -2.20 -5.31 9.48
C ASP A 543 -2.98 -5.78 10.72
N THR A 544 -2.27 -6.23 11.73
CA THR A 544 -2.73 -6.54 13.10
C THR A 544 -3.21 -5.24 13.72
N LEU A 545 -2.42 -4.18 13.60
CA LEU A 545 -2.80 -2.85 14.03
C LEU A 545 -3.99 -2.32 13.23
N TYR A 546 -4.07 -2.48 11.90
CA TYR A 546 -5.22 -2.07 11.09
C TYR A 546 -6.49 -2.85 11.45
N GLY A 547 -6.34 -4.13 11.82
CA GLY A 547 -7.44 -4.95 12.29
C GLY A 547 -7.99 -4.49 13.65
N LEU A 548 -7.10 -4.06 14.55
CA LEU A 548 -7.46 -3.55 15.87
C LEU A 548 -7.74 -2.04 15.90
N ALA A 549 -7.32 -1.26 14.91
CA ALA A 549 -7.52 0.19 14.87
C ALA A 549 -9.00 0.58 15.01
N ARG A 550 -9.91 -0.30 14.58
CA ARG A 550 -11.36 -0.11 14.71
C ARG A 550 -11.89 -0.23 16.15
N SER A 551 -11.10 -0.70 17.12
CA SER A 551 -11.43 -0.67 18.54
C SER A 551 -11.05 0.64 19.22
N LEU A 552 -10.22 1.46 18.58
CA LEU A 552 -9.84 2.78 19.07
C LEU A 552 -10.91 3.83 18.68
N PRO A 553 -11.05 4.92 19.45
CA PRO A 553 -11.89 6.03 19.03
C PRO A 553 -11.28 6.70 17.80
N ARG A 554 -12.12 7.20 16.88
CA ARG A 554 -11.63 7.96 15.71
C ARG A 554 -11.24 9.37 16.15
N SER A 555 -9.95 9.67 16.06
CA SER A 555 -9.45 11.03 16.19
C SER A 555 -9.96 11.93 15.04
N PRO A 556 -10.25 13.22 15.29
CA PRO A 556 -10.50 14.19 14.22
C PRO A 556 -9.22 14.61 13.48
N ARG A 557 -8.04 14.37 14.07
CA ARG A 557 -6.74 14.45 13.38
C ARG A 557 -6.59 13.23 12.48
N ARG A 558 -6.05 13.46 11.28
CA ARG A 558 -5.85 12.45 10.25
C ARG A 558 -4.60 12.78 9.46
N TYR A 559 -4.01 11.77 8.86
CA TYR A 559 -3.00 11.93 7.83
C TYR A 559 -3.58 12.76 6.69
N ALA A 560 -2.81 13.75 6.28
CA ALA A 560 -3.11 14.59 5.13
C ALA A 560 -1.80 14.82 4.36
N PRO A 561 -1.81 14.67 3.03
CA PRO A 561 -0.59 14.78 2.24
C PRO A 561 -0.09 16.23 2.17
N GLU A 562 1.10 16.43 1.60
CA GLU A 562 1.67 17.76 1.35
C GLU A 562 0.69 18.64 0.54
N SER A 563 0.50 19.89 0.98
CA SER A 563 -0.28 20.92 0.27
C SER A 563 0.52 22.22 0.22
N THR A 564 0.62 22.82 -0.97
CA THR A 564 1.21 24.16 -1.17
C THR A 564 0.26 25.27 -0.75
N ASP A 565 -1.04 25.04 -0.92
CA ASP A 565 -2.08 26.06 -0.74
C ASP A 565 -2.52 26.15 0.73
N HIS A 566 -2.45 25.04 1.46
CA HIS A 566 -2.84 24.92 2.87
C HIS A 566 -1.79 24.14 3.70
N PRO A 567 -0.57 24.69 3.88
CA PRO A 567 0.53 24.01 4.58
C PRO A 567 0.23 23.71 6.06
N GLU A 568 -0.71 24.40 6.68
CA GLU A 568 -1.20 24.13 8.03
C GLU A 568 -2.09 22.87 8.15
N SER A 569 -2.63 22.41 7.01
CA SER A 569 -3.58 21.28 6.97
C SER A 569 -2.91 19.95 6.61
N ARG A 570 -1.62 19.95 6.24
CA ARG A 570 -0.85 18.73 5.94
C ARG A 570 -0.29 18.08 7.19
N GLN A 571 0.16 16.83 7.04
CA GLN A 571 0.94 16.14 8.05
C GLN A 571 2.20 16.97 8.42
N PRO A 572 2.38 17.35 9.70
CA PRO A 572 3.60 18.02 10.15
C PRO A 572 4.82 17.12 9.95
N LEU A 573 5.97 17.72 9.60
CA LEU A 573 7.22 16.98 9.48
C LEU A 573 7.87 16.80 10.86
N ALA A 574 8.60 15.70 11.06
CA ALA A 574 9.33 15.43 12.31
C ALA A 574 10.25 16.61 12.69
N PHE A 575 10.94 17.20 11.72
CA PHE A 575 11.80 18.37 11.94
C PHE A 575 11.03 19.64 12.36
N GLU A 576 9.81 19.84 11.86
CA GLU A 576 8.97 20.98 12.25
C GLU A 576 8.45 20.82 13.67
N VAL A 577 8.07 19.59 14.04
CA VAL A 577 7.69 19.26 15.41
C VAL A 577 8.88 19.44 16.35
N TRP A 578 10.08 18.98 15.97
CA TRP A 578 11.33 19.25 16.71
C TRP A 578 11.52 20.74 16.97
N GLN A 579 11.44 21.58 15.93
CA GLN A 579 11.59 23.02 16.07
C GLN A 579 10.52 23.65 16.97
N SER A 580 9.28 23.17 16.88
CA SER A 580 8.18 23.66 17.72
C SER A 580 8.38 23.29 19.19
N VAL A 581 8.75 22.04 19.47
CA VAL A 581 9.02 21.55 20.83
C VAL A 581 10.20 22.29 21.44
N ARG A 582 11.32 22.43 20.72
CA ARG A 582 12.51 23.15 21.19
C ARG A 582 12.20 24.61 21.55
N LYS A 583 11.35 25.29 20.77
CA LYS A 583 10.93 26.67 21.05
C LYS A 583 10.05 26.82 22.31
N GLN A 584 9.42 25.74 22.75
CA GLN A 584 8.53 25.72 23.91
C GLN A 584 9.23 25.29 25.21
N LEU A 585 10.52 24.96 25.15
CA LEU A 585 11.30 24.61 26.34
C LEU A 585 11.56 25.83 27.22
N ASP A 586 11.53 25.61 28.53
CA ASP A 586 11.94 26.61 29.51
C ASP A 586 13.48 26.82 29.43
N PRO A 587 14.03 28.00 29.77
CA PRO A 587 15.47 28.23 29.69
C PRO A 587 16.29 27.23 30.53
N GLY A 588 17.19 26.50 29.88
CA GLY A 588 18.02 25.46 30.51
C GLY A 588 17.35 24.09 30.63
N GLU A 589 16.09 23.96 30.22
CA GLU A 589 15.41 22.68 30.11
C GLU A 589 16.01 21.87 28.94
N GLN A 590 16.28 20.58 29.19
CA GLN A 590 16.85 19.67 28.20
C GLN A 590 15.85 18.57 27.83
N ILE A 591 16.00 18.00 26.64
CA ILE A 591 15.12 16.95 26.11
C ILE A 591 15.83 15.59 26.16
N THR A 592 15.10 14.56 26.57
CA THR A 592 15.47 13.16 26.33
C THR A 592 14.76 12.64 25.08
N VAL A 593 15.50 11.98 24.19
CA VAL A 593 14.93 11.33 22.99
C VAL A 593 14.95 9.82 23.17
N LEU A 594 13.80 9.17 22.95
CA LEU A 594 13.65 7.72 22.98
C LEU A 594 13.43 7.25 21.55
N THR A 595 14.34 6.45 21.00
CA THR A 595 14.27 5.99 19.61
C THR A 595 14.02 4.48 19.56
N ASN A 596 12.87 4.08 19.04
CA ASN A 596 12.49 2.69 18.77
C ASN A 596 12.52 2.31 17.29
N GLY A 597 12.72 3.30 16.41
CA GLY A 597 12.82 3.10 14.97
C GLY A 597 14.22 3.35 14.41
N PRO A 598 14.36 3.36 13.07
CA PRO A 598 15.58 3.81 12.41
C PRO A 598 16.00 5.20 12.91
N LEU A 599 17.31 5.44 13.01
CA LEU A 599 17.84 6.70 13.54
C LEU A 599 17.75 7.88 12.55
N THR A 600 16.96 7.75 11.49
CA THR A 600 16.83 8.69 10.37
C THR A 600 16.37 10.07 10.82
N ASN A 601 15.33 10.15 11.66
CA ASN A 601 14.83 11.41 12.19
C ASN A 601 15.87 12.14 13.03
N LEU A 602 16.53 11.42 13.95
CA LEU A 602 17.56 11.99 14.81
C LEU A 602 18.81 12.42 14.02
N ALA A 603 19.23 11.64 13.02
CA ALA A 603 20.32 12.02 12.12
C ALA A 603 19.98 13.31 11.35
N ASN A 604 18.76 13.41 10.79
CA ASN A 604 18.31 14.63 10.11
C ASN A 604 18.31 15.84 11.04
N ILE A 605 17.86 15.69 12.29
CA ILE A 605 17.90 16.75 13.30
C ILE A 605 19.35 17.15 13.58
N SER A 606 20.23 16.20 13.86
CA SER A 606 21.64 16.46 14.16
C SER A 606 22.39 17.13 13.01
N LEU A 607 22.03 16.82 11.75
CA LEU A 607 22.63 17.41 10.56
C LEU A 607 22.07 18.80 10.24
N SER A 608 20.80 19.05 10.55
CA SER A 608 20.08 20.27 10.14
C SER A 608 20.06 21.35 11.23
N ASP A 609 20.16 20.95 12.51
CA ASP A 609 20.13 21.85 13.66
C ASP A 609 21.41 21.74 14.48
N ARG A 610 22.30 22.73 14.30
CA ARG A 610 23.63 22.77 14.93
C ARG A 610 23.59 22.86 16.46
N ASP A 611 22.49 23.33 17.02
CA ASP A 611 22.35 23.47 18.47
C ASP A 611 21.67 22.25 19.10
N ALA A 612 21.22 21.26 18.30
CA ALA A 612 20.46 20.12 18.81
C ALA A 612 21.20 19.37 19.92
N SER A 613 22.52 19.18 19.79
CA SER A 613 23.34 18.52 20.81
C SER A 613 23.43 19.27 22.14
N SER A 614 23.21 20.59 22.15
CA SER A 614 23.18 21.38 23.38
C SER A 614 21.86 21.27 24.15
N VAL A 615 20.79 20.87 23.44
CA VAL A 615 19.43 20.75 23.98
C VAL A 615 19.07 19.31 24.32
N ILE A 616 19.60 18.34 23.57
CA ILE A 616 19.39 16.91 23.81
C ILE A 616 20.30 16.46 24.97
N GLU A 617 19.70 16.17 26.12
CA GLU A 617 20.42 15.65 27.29
C GLU A 617 20.97 14.26 27.03
N ARG A 618 20.12 13.39 26.48
CA ARG A 618 20.36 11.96 26.31
C ARG A 618 19.47 11.37 25.23
N VAL A 619 20.01 10.36 24.56
CA VAL A 619 19.28 9.52 23.60
C VAL A 619 19.28 8.08 24.10
N TYR A 620 18.12 7.46 24.15
CA TYR A 620 17.99 6.02 24.38
C TYR A 620 17.66 5.35 23.04
N VAL A 621 18.52 4.44 22.61
CA VAL A 621 18.36 3.71 21.35
C VAL A 621 17.99 2.28 21.64
N VAL A 622 16.77 1.91 21.27
CA VAL A 622 16.29 0.53 21.27
C VAL A 622 16.71 -0.14 19.96
N GLY A 623 17.25 -1.34 20.09
CA GLY A 623 17.68 -2.11 18.94
C GLY A 623 19.16 -1.86 18.66
N VAL A 624 19.99 -2.85 19.03
CA VAL A 624 21.38 -3.02 18.60
C VAL A 624 21.72 -4.49 18.86
N LEU A 625 22.49 -5.12 17.97
CA LEU A 625 23.16 -6.38 18.27
C LEU A 625 24.61 -6.12 18.70
N ILE A 626 24.93 -6.36 19.97
CA ILE A 626 26.29 -6.31 20.51
C ILE A 626 26.77 -7.74 20.73
N LYS A 627 27.86 -8.12 20.07
CA LYS A 627 28.37 -9.51 20.10
C LYS A 627 29.34 -9.73 21.26
N ASP A 628 28.84 -10.28 22.36
CA ASP A 628 29.67 -10.68 23.52
C ASP A 628 30.12 -12.15 23.45
N GLY A 629 30.73 -12.55 22.33
CA GLY A 629 31.33 -13.89 22.17
C GLY A 629 30.35 -15.06 21.93
N GLY A 630 29.04 -14.83 21.94
CA GLY A 630 28.00 -15.80 21.58
C GLY A 630 27.66 -15.87 20.07
N ASP A 631 26.84 -16.85 19.68
CA ASP A 631 26.33 -17.05 18.29
C ASP A 631 24.96 -16.35 18.08
N GLU A 632 24.78 -15.17 18.66
CA GLU A 632 23.52 -14.44 18.54
C GLU A 632 23.38 -13.80 17.16
N ASN A 633 22.22 -14.03 16.55
CA ASN A 633 21.84 -13.42 15.28
C ASN A 633 21.05 -12.14 15.50
N GLY A 634 21.15 -11.25 14.52
CA GLY A 634 20.28 -10.10 14.38
C GLY A 634 18.85 -10.50 14.09
N ASP A 635 18.01 -9.53 13.77
CA ASP A 635 16.57 -9.69 13.61
C ASP A 635 16.05 -9.36 12.21
N VAL A 636 16.96 -9.07 11.28
CA VAL A 636 16.67 -9.06 9.84
C VAL A 636 16.55 -10.50 9.33
N PHE A 637 15.35 -11.08 9.44
CA PHE A 637 15.08 -12.49 9.08
C PHE A 637 14.81 -12.70 7.58
N THR A 638 14.44 -11.65 6.87
CA THR A 638 14.10 -11.67 5.44
C THR A 638 15.30 -11.63 4.52
N VAL A 639 16.44 -11.13 5.01
CA VAL A 639 17.69 -10.95 4.24
C VAL A 639 18.79 -11.83 4.86
N PRO A 640 18.90 -13.12 4.47
CA PRO A 640 19.84 -14.04 5.11
C PRO A 640 21.31 -13.63 5.01
N SER A 641 21.66 -12.82 4.01
CA SER A 641 23.02 -12.29 3.83
C SER A 641 23.45 -11.32 4.94
N THR A 642 22.53 -10.85 5.78
CA THR A 642 22.80 -9.88 6.86
C THR A 642 22.42 -10.43 8.23
N LYS A 643 22.87 -11.66 8.53
CA LYS A 643 22.58 -12.39 9.79
C LYS A 643 22.93 -11.66 11.11
N HIS A 644 23.75 -10.61 11.04
CA HIS A 644 24.20 -9.84 12.21
C HIS A 644 23.57 -8.44 12.29
N ALA A 645 22.72 -8.07 11.34
CA ALA A 645 22.11 -6.76 11.32
C ALA A 645 20.91 -6.73 12.26
N GLU A 646 20.84 -5.66 13.06
CA GLU A 646 19.59 -5.26 13.70
C GLU A 646 18.74 -4.47 12.68
N PHE A 647 17.42 -4.59 12.78
CA PHE A 647 16.46 -4.16 11.78
C PHE A 647 16.47 -2.66 11.54
N ASN A 648 16.39 -1.85 12.61
CA ASN A 648 16.41 -0.40 12.52
C ASN A 648 17.73 0.12 11.92
N MET A 649 18.86 -0.48 12.32
CA MET A 649 20.18 -0.18 11.77
C MET A 649 20.30 -0.61 10.30
N PHE A 650 19.64 -1.71 9.91
CA PHE A 650 19.62 -2.18 8.53
C PHE A 650 18.81 -1.27 7.62
N LEU A 651 17.71 -0.71 8.11
CA LEU A 651 16.86 0.19 7.34
C LEU A 651 17.55 1.52 6.99
N ASP A 652 18.40 2.04 7.88
CA ASP A 652 19.20 3.24 7.61
C ASP A 652 20.59 3.20 8.28
N PRO A 653 21.55 2.47 7.69
CA PRO A 653 22.89 2.32 8.27
C PRO A 653 23.68 3.62 8.28
N LEU A 654 23.39 4.55 7.36
CA LEU A 654 24.07 5.84 7.33
C LEU A 654 23.59 6.74 8.48
N ALA A 655 22.28 6.82 8.71
CA ALA A 655 21.75 7.55 9.86
C ALA A 655 22.24 6.95 11.19
N ALA A 656 22.26 5.62 11.30
CA ALA A 656 22.80 4.92 12.45
C ALA A 656 24.25 5.34 12.74
N LYS A 657 25.10 5.30 11.72
CA LYS A 657 26.49 5.75 11.83
C LYS A 657 26.58 7.22 12.24
N THR A 658 25.82 8.10 11.60
CA THR A 658 25.81 9.55 11.89
C THR A 658 25.44 9.84 13.34
N VAL A 659 24.45 9.15 13.90
CA VAL A 659 24.04 9.35 15.30
C VAL A 659 25.06 8.74 16.26
N LEU A 660 25.51 7.51 16.04
CA LEU A 660 26.44 6.83 16.95
C LEU A 660 27.82 7.49 17.01
N GLU A 661 28.27 8.14 15.93
CA GLU A 661 29.52 8.91 15.88
C GLU A 661 29.36 10.38 16.31
N SER A 662 28.17 10.78 16.78
CA SER A 662 27.91 12.15 17.24
C SER A 662 28.34 12.37 18.70
N ASP A 663 28.35 13.65 19.13
CA ASP A 663 28.61 14.04 20.53
C ASP A 663 27.43 13.81 21.49
N LEU A 664 26.33 13.21 21.01
CA LEU A 664 25.15 12.94 21.83
C LEU A 664 25.46 11.88 22.90
N LYS A 665 24.90 12.07 24.10
CA LYS A 665 24.98 11.05 25.16
C LYS A 665 24.00 9.93 24.85
N ILE A 666 24.51 8.82 24.32
CA ILE A 666 23.70 7.69 23.85
C ILE A 666 23.74 6.55 24.87
N THR A 667 22.56 6.01 25.19
CA THR A 667 22.39 4.76 25.93
C THR A 667 21.78 3.73 24.99
N LEU A 668 22.52 2.64 24.74
CA LEU A 668 22.04 1.55 23.90
C LEU A 668 21.29 0.52 24.73
N ILE A 669 20.15 0.08 24.21
CA ILE A 669 19.34 -0.99 24.75
C ILE A 669 19.40 -2.15 23.76
N PRO A 670 20.31 -3.12 23.94
CA PRO A 670 20.56 -4.17 22.96
C PRO A 670 19.45 -5.22 22.91
N LEU A 671 19.32 -5.89 21.77
CA LEU A 671 18.36 -6.99 21.54
C LEU A 671 18.46 -8.10 22.59
N THR A 672 19.66 -8.34 23.10
CA THR A 672 19.97 -9.39 24.08
C THR A 672 19.27 -9.19 25.42
N VAL A 673 19.04 -7.92 25.81
CA VAL A 673 18.30 -7.56 27.01
C VAL A 673 16.80 -7.69 26.76
N GLN A 674 16.34 -7.24 25.59
CA GLN A 674 14.93 -7.23 25.22
C GLN A 674 14.35 -8.64 25.10
N ARG A 675 15.10 -9.57 24.50
CA ARG A 675 14.74 -11.00 24.32
C ARG A 675 14.52 -11.77 25.63
N LYS A 676 14.82 -11.18 26.79
CA LYS A 676 14.57 -11.80 28.10
C LYS A 676 13.11 -11.70 28.56
N ALA A 677 12.29 -10.88 27.92
CA ALA A 677 10.87 -10.78 28.25
C ALA A 677 9.99 -11.60 27.29
N THR A 678 8.93 -12.20 27.81
CA THR A 678 8.03 -13.07 27.04
C THR A 678 6.62 -12.49 26.97
N PHE A 679 5.87 -12.85 25.91
CA PHE A 679 4.46 -12.49 25.77
C PHE A 679 3.63 -13.11 26.90
N GLU A 680 3.95 -14.34 27.30
CA GLU A 680 3.27 -15.10 28.34
C GLU A 680 3.24 -14.35 29.67
N ASP A 681 4.38 -13.84 30.12
CA ASP A 681 4.48 -13.15 31.41
C ASP A 681 3.66 -11.84 31.43
N VAL A 682 3.73 -11.08 30.33
CA VAL A 682 2.99 -9.81 30.20
C VAL A 682 1.48 -10.05 30.10
N LEU A 683 1.05 -11.03 29.31
CA LEU A 683 -0.36 -11.37 29.17
C LEU A 683 -0.95 -11.89 30.49
N ALA A 684 -0.23 -12.75 31.22
CA ALA A 684 -0.66 -13.21 32.54
C ALA A 684 -0.83 -12.04 33.52
N ALA A 685 0.11 -11.09 33.53
CA ALA A 685 0.00 -9.91 34.36
C ALA A 685 -1.19 -9.00 33.97
N LEU A 686 -1.55 -8.93 32.69
CA LEU A 686 -2.69 -8.13 32.20
C LEU A 686 -4.05 -8.76 32.53
N GLU A 687 -4.13 -10.08 32.70
CA GLU A 687 -5.36 -10.77 33.10
C GLU A 687 -5.77 -10.47 34.56
N ASP A 688 -4.80 -10.22 35.42
CA ASP A 688 -5.01 -9.98 36.87
C ASP A 688 -5.37 -8.52 37.22
N ILE A 689 -5.42 -7.62 36.25
CA ILE A 689 -5.59 -6.16 36.46
C ILE A 689 -6.94 -5.68 35.89
N PRO A 690 -7.63 -4.71 36.53
CA PRO A 690 -8.83 -4.10 35.97
C PRO A 690 -8.64 -3.60 34.53
N HIS A 691 -9.54 -4.02 33.63
CA HIS A 691 -9.46 -3.66 32.21
C HIS A 691 -9.90 -2.21 31.96
N THR A 692 -8.94 -1.33 31.69
CA THR A 692 -9.16 -0.04 31.05
C THR A 692 -9.24 -0.22 29.53
N ARG A 693 -9.60 0.84 28.79
CA ARG A 693 -9.68 0.75 27.31
C ARG A 693 -8.31 0.48 26.70
N GLU A 694 -7.29 1.14 27.23
CA GLU A 694 -5.91 1.00 26.81
C GLU A 694 -5.33 -0.37 27.18
N SER A 695 -5.60 -0.91 28.38
CA SER A 695 -5.12 -2.26 28.74
C SER A 695 -5.83 -3.35 27.94
N LYS A 696 -7.11 -3.16 27.61
CA LYS A 696 -7.84 -4.06 26.71
C LYS A 696 -7.25 -4.06 25.30
N PHE A 697 -6.93 -2.89 24.74
CA PHE A 697 -6.28 -2.79 23.44
C PHE A 697 -4.92 -3.49 23.43
N VAL A 698 -4.08 -3.25 24.44
CA VAL A 698 -2.77 -3.91 24.59
C VAL A 698 -2.95 -5.42 24.71
N ASN A 699 -3.90 -5.89 25.52
CA ASN A 699 -4.17 -7.32 25.68
C ASN A 699 -4.62 -7.98 24.36
N GLU A 700 -5.53 -7.34 23.61
CA GLU A 700 -5.98 -7.84 22.31
C GLU A 700 -4.84 -7.88 21.27
N LEU A 701 -3.98 -6.85 21.26
CA LEU A 701 -2.81 -6.79 20.39
C LEU A 701 -1.81 -7.90 20.71
N LEU A 702 -1.37 -8.00 21.97
CA LEU A 702 -0.40 -9.00 22.39
C LEU A 702 -0.93 -10.43 22.25
N SER A 703 -2.21 -10.65 22.55
CA SER A 703 -2.86 -11.97 22.37
C SER A 703 -2.91 -12.37 20.91
N LEU A 704 -3.22 -11.43 20.01
CA LEU A 704 -3.23 -11.70 18.57
C LEU A 704 -1.82 -12.05 18.09
N LEU A 705 -0.81 -11.26 18.46
CA LEU A 705 0.58 -11.54 18.12
C LEU A 705 1.05 -12.93 18.62
N GLN A 706 0.75 -13.26 19.89
CA GLN A 706 1.08 -14.59 20.44
C GLN A 706 0.37 -15.73 19.70
N ASP A 707 -0.92 -15.57 19.36
CA ASP A 707 -1.69 -16.57 18.63
C ASP A 707 -1.09 -16.82 17.24
N LEU A 708 -0.74 -15.73 16.53
CA LEU A 708 -0.07 -15.79 15.25
C LEU A 708 1.28 -16.51 15.37
N GLN A 709 2.09 -16.19 16.39
CA GLN A 709 3.42 -16.80 16.61
C GLN A 709 3.31 -18.31 16.84
N ARG A 710 2.36 -18.74 17.68
CA ARG A 710 2.17 -20.15 18.04
C ARG A 710 1.63 -20.99 16.88
N ARG A 711 0.72 -20.43 16.08
CA ARG A 711 -0.01 -21.19 15.05
C ARG A 711 0.66 -21.17 13.68
N ARG A 712 1.55 -20.23 13.39
CA ARG A 712 2.10 -20.02 12.05
C ARG A 712 3.62 -20.05 12.02
N LYS A 713 4.15 -21.02 11.27
CA LYS A 713 5.60 -21.17 11.02
C LYS A 713 6.23 -19.94 10.38
N LEU A 714 5.48 -19.17 9.58
CA LEU A 714 5.95 -17.94 8.94
C LEU A 714 6.10 -16.75 9.91
N TYR A 715 5.57 -16.86 11.13
CA TYR A 715 5.48 -15.78 12.11
C TYR A 715 6.44 -15.96 13.31
N HIS A 716 7.55 -16.68 13.08
CA HIS A 716 8.53 -17.04 14.11
C HIS A 716 9.43 -15.87 14.55
N HIS A 717 9.45 -14.76 13.80
CA HIS A 717 10.32 -13.61 14.06
C HIS A 717 9.83 -12.70 15.22
N LEU A 718 8.59 -12.89 15.69
CA LEU A 718 7.97 -12.08 16.74
C LEU A 718 8.66 -12.10 18.10
N VAL A 719 9.48 -13.12 18.40
CA VAL A 719 10.34 -13.16 19.61
C VAL A 719 11.23 -11.90 19.70
N THR A 720 11.41 -11.19 18.58
CA THR A 720 12.35 -10.08 18.44
C THR A 720 11.70 -8.70 18.50
N ILE A 721 10.38 -8.59 18.32
CA ILE A 721 9.68 -7.30 18.12
C ILE A 721 9.10 -6.73 19.44
N ILE A 722 9.01 -7.54 20.49
CA ILE A 722 8.71 -7.01 21.82
C ILE A 722 9.96 -6.35 22.39
N HIS A 723 10.07 -5.05 22.12
CA HIS A 723 10.97 -4.13 22.80
C HIS A 723 10.42 -3.63 24.14
N ILE A 724 9.27 -4.17 24.57
CA ILE A 724 8.49 -3.72 25.74
C ILE A 724 9.45 -3.64 26.94
N SER A 725 10.08 -4.73 27.35
CA SER A 725 10.71 -4.83 28.68
C SER A 725 11.84 -3.85 29.04
N SER A 726 12.45 -3.15 28.09
CA SER A 726 13.66 -2.37 28.41
C SER A 726 13.40 -0.95 28.91
N PHE A 727 12.21 -0.40 28.64
CA PHE A 727 11.80 0.89 29.21
C PHE A 727 11.23 0.76 30.62
N PHE A 728 10.81 -0.45 31.03
CA PHE A 728 10.14 -0.68 32.32
C PHE A 728 11.09 -0.65 33.53
N SER A 729 12.40 -0.64 33.27
CA SER A 729 13.45 -0.54 34.31
C SER A 729 14.04 0.86 34.49
N LEU A 730 13.49 1.88 33.81
CA LEU A 730 13.90 3.28 33.93
C LEU A 730 13.09 4.06 34.98
#